data_AF-D0MUF5-F1
#
_entry.id   AF-D0MUF5-F1
#
_cell.length_a   1.000
_cell.length_b   1.000
_cell.length_c   1.000
_cell.angle_alpha   90.00
_cell.angle_beta   90.00
_cell.angle_gamma   90.00
#
_symmetry.space_group_name_H-M   'P 1'
#
loop_
_entity.id
_entity.type
_entity.pdbx_description
1 polymer ?
#
loop_
_entity_poly.entity_id
_entity_poly.type
_entity_poly.pdbx_seq_one_letter_code
_entity_poly.pdbx_strand_id
1 'polypeptide(L)'
;MYRIEWDSSPNFNSSSIDYGVASIQEKIEVQQVSTSYRSAIGAGGTFTLSWGGHTTSALPFDCSVADMTDALAGVTDTMNVAVDPVKVTRARVSWGYAWKITFLHNPGDLALLVADGTQLTGDFPQIRVVEVVQGSRDLAIGDFTHEIQEVYTDGVSPVSGSFTLTFNGKTTTSIDVAASALEVQAALQATTLTYSIKTSKAVRNAAVNTAVWTVTFAYLRGEEMVGAGNIFTMTVADSQLSGTSAVVQVANKVIGSDPFRFSLTGLRPGVRYYAHLMAYNADGFGSATSPLASAVTCWQPQPPQSVVASVVDGTTLAVSWSAVEGSCSVDKYKVEWYRDEGTLEQQTITTSAGKGLPEIQNLVNFADSRTLTGFFKLSFGGETTENLRWDAEATGLNSVKERLERLSSIGTVDVSREESTRVTGLFVTVTGKTVMRHTTLSTSAIADTRLAKDDVIWIAGNKRTITAAPTTTTLTIDTDLEVTVPVPVFKSAYGYAWKITFLAGHVGPQELVQVFPSDSWTGNNPGIVANSVQKGRQPISGTFRVAFVSGGLSDSTPPLPHNISSVNMQTALESLVTIGAVNITRSANGYGYNWVITFLSELKNDISLLSVDGTELQGPGARVLSARTFAGIQPTFYCTKYAIRVRAHNSEGYGYAASIVSGFQIPRTTPSAPQNVELLILSSKYLKLRWSAPKSDGGTAVLGYRLQWDTASTFPNVNSPNYDFQAVLEVDSKDTGPFFYNIFAPVVTTYYVRVLALNDQGDGPYAVPVPKYARPTDRTPGRPEDATATVLSSYAILVEWNASSIDKFYYGGDGGLSITQYMIEWDLSPAFDSPAAFGLVDGTKRSFIIGGDDAITGVRSDILIAGSSYSIRVTAFNAKGSGAPRPTVPI
;
A
#
# COMPACT_ATOMS: atom_id res chain seq x y z
N MET A 1 -21.33 31.31 8.62
CA MET A 1 -21.00 30.65 7.34
C MET A 1 -19.86 31.42 6.68
N TYR A 2 -18.91 30.72 6.09
CA TYR A 2 -17.74 31.31 5.45
C TYR A 2 -17.66 30.79 4.02
N ARG A 3 -17.34 31.66 3.06
CA ARG A 3 -17.06 31.28 1.67
C ARG A 3 -15.61 31.55 1.39
N ILE A 4 -14.90 30.50 0.97
CA ILE A 4 -13.51 30.55 0.56
C ILE A 4 -13.50 30.38 -0.95
N GLU A 5 -12.80 31.26 -1.64
CA GLU A 5 -12.57 31.16 -3.07
C GLU A 5 -11.07 31.10 -3.32
N TRP A 6 -10.66 30.32 -4.31
CA TRP A 6 -9.29 30.24 -4.77
C TRP A 6 -9.22 30.16 -6.29
N ASP A 7 -8.16 30.70 -6.87
CA ASP A 7 -7.88 30.64 -8.31
C ASP A 7 -6.38 30.82 -8.55
N SER A 8 -5.87 30.44 -9.72
CA SER A 8 -4.48 30.72 -10.10
C SER A 8 -4.25 32.18 -10.50
N SER A 9 -5.33 32.95 -10.62
CA SER A 9 -5.34 34.40 -10.85
C SER A 9 -5.83 35.15 -9.62
N PRO A 10 -5.21 36.28 -9.25
CA PRO A 10 -5.69 37.12 -8.14
C PRO A 10 -7.03 37.82 -8.44
N ASN A 11 -7.58 37.64 -9.65
CA ASN A 11 -8.86 38.23 -10.08
C ASN A 11 -10.06 37.28 -9.92
N PHE A 12 -9.85 36.02 -9.50
CA PHE A 12 -10.91 35.04 -9.19
C PHE A 12 -11.98 34.91 -10.29
N ASN A 13 -11.59 34.37 -11.45
CA ASN A 13 -12.52 34.19 -12.56
C ASN A 13 -13.27 32.86 -12.39
N SER A 14 -14.58 32.89 -12.15
CA SER A 14 -15.41 31.69 -11.96
C SER A 14 -15.44 30.72 -13.15
N SER A 15 -14.98 31.16 -14.33
CA SER A 15 -14.81 30.31 -15.52
C SER A 15 -13.40 29.72 -15.65
N SER A 16 -12.48 30.05 -14.75
CA SER A 16 -11.13 29.48 -14.68
C SER A 16 -11.21 28.00 -14.30
N ILE A 17 -10.40 27.16 -14.95
CA ILE A 17 -10.25 25.75 -14.57
C ILE A 17 -9.66 25.56 -13.17
N ASP A 18 -9.00 26.59 -12.64
CA ASP A 18 -8.41 26.62 -11.30
C ASP A 18 -9.33 27.22 -10.25
N TYR A 19 -10.44 27.83 -10.67
CA TYR A 19 -11.36 28.46 -9.75
C TYR A 19 -12.08 27.39 -8.94
N GLY A 20 -11.94 27.49 -7.63
CA GLY A 20 -12.69 26.69 -6.69
C GLY A 20 -13.32 27.57 -5.63
N VAL A 21 -14.45 27.08 -5.14
CA VAL A 21 -15.21 27.71 -4.06
C VAL A 21 -15.62 26.64 -3.07
N ALA A 22 -15.42 26.94 -1.80
CA ALA A 22 -15.92 26.14 -0.69
C ALA A 22 -16.76 27.05 0.20
N SER A 23 -17.96 26.57 0.53
CA SER A 23 -18.79 27.21 1.55
C SER A 23 -18.76 26.36 2.80
N ILE A 24 -18.14 26.88 3.86
CA ILE A 24 -18.13 26.26 5.18
C ILE A 24 -19.38 26.75 5.91
N GLN A 25 -20.31 25.83 6.09
CA GLN A 25 -21.53 26.06 6.84
C GLN A 25 -21.65 25.02 7.94
N GLU A 26 -21.68 25.47 9.19
CA GLU A 26 -22.16 24.65 10.30
C GLU A 26 -23.65 24.37 10.07
N LYS A 27 -24.01 23.09 9.91
CA LYS A 27 -25.40 22.66 10.03
C LYS A 27 -25.59 22.21 11.46
N ILE A 28 -26.25 23.07 12.23
CA ILE A 28 -26.60 22.77 13.61
C ILE A 28 -27.65 21.66 13.60
N GLU A 29 -27.39 20.58 14.33
CA GLU A 29 -28.33 19.48 14.52
C GLU A 29 -29.67 20.01 15.04
N VAL A 30 -30.75 19.55 14.43
CA VAL A 30 -32.10 19.86 14.89
C VAL A 30 -32.93 18.59 14.99
N GLN A 31 -33.39 18.28 16.20
CA GLN A 31 -34.33 17.20 16.44
C GLN A 31 -35.69 17.77 16.83
N GLN A 32 -36.75 17.00 16.59
CA GLN A 32 -38.10 17.36 17.02
C GLN A 32 -38.70 16.24 17.85
N VAL A 33 -39.09 16.58 19.07
CA VAL A 33 -39.93 15.74 19.92
C VAL A 33 -41.38 16.15 19.68
N SER A 34 -42.30 15.21 19.53
CA SER A 34 -43.72 15.51 19.33
C SER A 34 -44.59 14.58 20.16
N THR A 35 -45.49 15.16 20.96
CA THR A 35 -46.63 14.47 21.54
C THR A 35 -47.84 14.66 20.63
N SER A 36 -48.62 13.61 20.43
CA SER A 36 -49.85 13.67 19.65
C SER A 36 -50.93 12.80 20.27
N TYR A 37 -52.17 13.23 20.08
CA TYR A 37 -53.37 12.60 20.60
C TYR A 37 -54.42 12.57 19.48
N ARG A 38 -55.33 11.60 19.56
CA ARG A 38 -56.44 11.49 18.61
C ARG A 38 -57.52 12.53 18.86
N SER A 39 -57.71 12.94 20.12
CA SER A 39 -58.60 14.02 20.52
C SER A 39 -58.05 14.79 21.73
N ALA A 40 -58.58 15.99 21.99
CA ALA A 40 -58.18 16.82 23.14
C ALA A 40 -58.66 16.29 24.50
N ILE A 41 -59.56 15.29 24.51
CA ILE A 41 -60.21 14.82 25.74
C ILE A 41 -59.20 14.02 26.57
N GLY A 42 -58.88 14.53 27.76
CA GLY A 42 -57.98 13.89 28.71
C GLY A 42 -56.49 13.94 28.35
N ALA A 43 -56.08 14.73 27.35
CA ALA A 43 -54.67 14.93 27.01
C ALA A 43 -53.92 15.52 28.22
N GLY A 44 -52.91 14.78 28.71
CA GLY A 44 -52.28 15.04 30.00
C GLY A 44 -51.04 14.15 30.25
N GLY A 45 -50.55 14.13 31.49
CA GLY A 45 -49.48 13.22 31.94
C GLY A 45 -48.06 13.75 31.68
N THR A 46 -47.06 12.88 31.77
CA THR A 46 -45.64 13.23 31.68
C THR A 46 -44.84 12.28 30.78
N PHE A 47 -43.66 12.73 30.32
CA PHE A 47 -42.67 11.93 29.59
C PHE A 47 -41.25 12.26 30.05
N THR A 48 -40.26 11.43 29.70
CA THR A 48 -38.83 11.71 29.95
C THR A 48 -38.03 11.60 28.67
N LEU A 49 -36.92 12.33 28.57
CA LEU A 49 -35.95 12.24 27.47
C LEU A 49 -34.61 11.73 27.99
N SER A 50 -33.91 10.91 27.21
CA SER A 50 -32.58 10.39 27.58
C SER A 50 -31.58 10.53 26.44
N TRP A 51 -30.33 10.83 26.79
CA TRP A 51 -29.21 10.95 25.87
C TRP A 51 -27.89 10.73 26.63
N GLY A 52 -26.92 10.04 26.02
CA GLY A 52 -25.61 9.82 26.63
C GLY A 52 -25.60 9.04 27.96
N GLY A 53 -26.64 8.28 28.28
CA GLY A 53 -26.77 7.55 29.56
C GLY A 53 -27.38 8.38 30.70
N HIS A 54 -27.76 9.63 30.44
CA HIS A 54 -28.48 10.52 31.36
C HIS A 54 -29.95 10.66 30.94
N THR A 55 -30.84 10.92 31.90
CA THR A 55 -32.30 11.03 31.70
C THR A 55 -32.83 12.28 32.39
N THR A 56 -33.76 12.99 31.74
CA THR A 56 -34.40 14.18 32.32
C THR A 56 -35.29 13.81 33.50
N SER A 57 -35.61 14.78 34.36
CA SER A 57 -36.80 14.68 35.20
C SER A 57 -38.07 14.57 34.34
N ALA A 58 -39.17 14.09 34.93
CA ALA A 58 -40.45 13.95 34.24
C ALA A 58 -40.96 15.32 33.74
N LEU A 59 -41.12 15.45 32.43
CA LEU A 59 -41.63 16.62 31.73
C LEU A 59 -43.14 16.48 31.50
N PRO A 60 -43.96 17.48 31.84
CA PRO A 60 -45.38 17.50 31.49
C PRO A 60 -45.62 17.38 29.98
N PHE A 61 -46.73 16.78 29.55
CA PHE A 61 -47.08 16.62 28.14
C PHE A 61 -47.18 17.94 27.34
N ASP A 62 -47.33 19.05 28.05
CA ASP A 62 -47.41 20.42 27.56
C ASP A 62 -46.32 21.31 28.14
N CYS A 63 -45.17 20.72 28.54
CA CYS A 63 -44.06 21.44 29.16
C CYS A 63 -43.65 22.68 28.32
N SER A 64 -43.29 23.76 29.01
CA SER A 64 -42.93 25.01 28.37
C SER A 64 -41.60 24.89 27.62
N VAL A 65 -41.29 25.90 26.80
CA VAL A 65 -39.98 26.00 26.15
C VAL A 65 -38.86 26.05 27.19
N ALA A 66 -39.06 26.78 28.28
CA ALA A 66 -38.09 26.89 29.37
C ALA A 66 -37.88 25.54 30.07
N ASP A 67 -38.96 24.84 30.45
CA ASP A 67 -38.85 23.53 31.13
C ASP A 67 -38.11 22.50 30.26
N MET A 68 -38.36 22.53 28.94
CA MET A 68 -37.67 21.65 27.98
C MET A 68 -36.19 22.03 27.84
N THR A 69 -35.85 23.32 27.75
CA THR A 69 -34.46 23.79 27.68
C THR A 69 -33.68 23.40 28.93
N ASP A 70 -34.24 23.64 30.12
CA ASP A 70 -33.59 23.35 31.40
C ASP A 70 -33.36 21.84 31.59
N ALA A 71 -34.35 21.03 31.25
CA ALA A 71 -34.24 19.58 31.32
C ALA A 71 -33.16 19.04 30.37
N LEU A 72 -33.06 19.58 29.16
CA LEU A 72 -32.06 19.17 28.17
C LEU A 72 -30.66 19.63 28.57
N ALA A 73 -30.49 20.82 29.15
CA ALA A 73 -29.19 21.31 29.63
C ALA A 73 -28.54 20.36 30.66
N GLY A 74 -29.37 19.67 31.45
CA GLY A 74 -28.94 18.66 32.42
C GLY A 74 -28.52 17.32 31.82
N VAL A 75 -29.05 16.95 30.66
CA VAL A 75 -28.79 15.67 30.00
C VAL A 75 -27.70 15.78 28.92
N THR A 76 -27.46 17.00 28.40
CA THR A 76 -26.37 17.29 27.44
C THR A 76 -25.02 17.64 28.12
N ASP A 77 -24.92 17.52 29.45
CA ASP A 77 -23.74 17.82 30.27
C ASP A 77 -23.22 19.27 30.11
N THR A 78 -24.14 20.22 29.98
CA THR A 78 -23.87 21.64 29.69
C THR A 78 -24.36 22.59 30.79
N MET A 79 -24.56 22.10 32.01
CA MET A 79 -25.19 22.85 33.11
C MET A 79 -24.40 24.09 33.60
N ASN A 80 -23.15 24.27 33.18
CA ASN A 80 -22.27 25.38 33.61
C ASN A 80 -21.83 26.29 32.45
N VAL A 81 -22.63 26.42 31.40
CA VAL A 81 -22.30 27.26 30.24
C VAL A 81 -23.07 28.60 30.30
N ALA A 82 -22.40 29.71 29.96
CA ALA A 82 -22.95 31.07 30.06
C ALA A 82 -24.06 31.40 29.03
N VAL A 83 -24.37 30.47 28.11
CA VAL A 83 -25.38 30.58 27.05
C VAL A 83 -26.15 29.27 26.98
N ASP A 84 -27.45 29.34 26.67
CA ASP A 84 -28.32 28.16 26.56
C ASP A 84 -27.75 27.11 25.59
N PRO A 85 -27.57 25.85 26.01
CA PRO A 85 -26.92 24.81 25.21
C PRO A 85 -27.78 24.28 24.06
N VAL A 86 -29.09 24.48 24.16
CA VAL A 86 -30.07 24.14 23.13
C VAL A 86 -31.02 25.32 22.94
N LYS A 87 -31.49 25.51 21.70
CA LYS A 87 -32.60 26.41 21.39
C LYS A 87 -33.85 25.60 21.11
N VAL A 88 -34.89 25.81 21.91
CA VAL A 88 -36.16 25.09 21.77
C VAL A 88 -37.24 26.03 21.24
N THR A 89 -38.04 25.55 20.28
CA THR A 89 -39.28 26.19 19.84
C THR A 89 -40.44 25.21 19.96
N ARG A 90 -41.63 25.67 20.31
CA ARG A 90 -42.81 24.81 20.55
C ARG A 90 -43.98 25.21 19.66
N ALA A 91 -44.66 24.23 19.08
CA ALA A 91 -45.90 24.41 18.32
C ALA A 91 -46.97 23.40 18.76
N ARG A 92 -48.26 23.72 18.57
CA ARG A 92 -49.36 22.75 18.76
C ARG A 92 -49.46 21.84 17.55
N VAL A 93 -49.56 20.53 17.78
CA VAL A 93 -49.72 19.52 16.72
C VAL A 93 -50.64 18.41 17.22
N SER A 94 -51.70 18.11 16.46
CA SER A 94 -52.60 16.96 16.70
C SER A 94 -52.99 16.79 18.18
N TRP A 95 -53.60 17.84 18.76
CA TRP A 95 -54.03 17.90 20.17
C TRP A 95 -52.92 17.72 21.23
N GLY A 96 -51.64 17.66 20.83
CA GLY A 96 -50.44 17.72 21.66
C GLY A 96 -49.49 18.84 21.22
N TYR A 97 -48.18 18.63 21.45
CA TYR A 97 -47.16 19.65 21.20
C TYR A 97 -45.92 19.07 20.51
N ALA A 98 -45.31 19.87 19.63
CA ALA A 98 -44.03 19.57 19.02
C ALA A 98 -42.99 20.57 19.50
N TRP A 99 -41.83 20.08 19.99
CA TRP A 99 -40.67 20.87 20.36
C TRP A 99 -39.56 20.61 19.36
N LYS A 100 -39.16 21.65 18.63
CA LYS A 100 -37.99 21.62 17.75
C LYS A 100 -36.80 22.13 18.54
N ILE A 101 -35.81 21.26 18.73
CA ILE A 101 -34.64 21.42 19.58
C ILE A 101 -33.43 21.55 18.67
N THR A 102 -32.79 22.70 18.69
CA THR A 102 -31.56 23.01 17.96
C THR A 102 -30.39 22.91 18.93
N PHE A 103 -29.45 21.99 18.68
CA PHE A 103 -28.34 21.70 19.60
C PHE A 103 -27.18 22.66 19.35
N LEU A 104 -27.11 23.76 20.11
CA LEU A 104 -26.15 24.85 19.90
C LEU A 104 -24.74 24.52 20.39
N HIS A 105 -24.59 23.60 21.35
CA HIS A 105 -23.30 23.27 21.98
C HIS A 105 -22.75 21.88 21.65
N ASN A 106 -23.55 21.03 20.98
CA ASN A 106 -23.16 19.68 20.59
C ASN A 106 -23.15 19.60 19.05
N PRO A 107 -22.04 19.97 18.38
CA PRO A 107 -21.98 20.01 16.92
C PRO A 107 -21.78 18.61 16.31
N GLY A 108 -22.25 18.44 15.07
CA GLY A 108 -22.16 17.18 14.31
C GLY A 108 -23.46 16.39 14.28
N ASP A 109 -23.42 15.21 13.66
CA ASP A 109 -24.56 14.28 13.58
C ASP A 109 -24.78 13.64 14.96
N LEU A 110 -25.83 14.05 15.67
CA LEU A 110 -26.10 13.58 17.03
C LEU A 110 -27.08 12.42 17.04
N ALA A 111 -26.84 11.47 17.94
CA ALA A 111 -27.84 10.45 18.23
C ALA A 111 -29.17 11.08 18.68
N LEU A 112 -30.28 10.51 18.21
CA LEU A 112 -31.63 10.93 18.59
C LEU A 112 -31.85 10.85 20.10
N LEU A 113 -32.55 11.85 20.66
CA LEU A 113 -33.09 11.76 22.01
C LEU A 113 -34.02 10.55 22.12
N VAL A 114 -33.88 9.79 23.21
CA VAL A 114 -34.75 8.65 23.50
C VAL A 114 -35.90 9.14 24.38
N ALA A 115 -37.13 9.06 23.88
CA ALA A 115 -38.32 9.47 24.62
C ALA A 115 -39.06 8.29 25.25
N ASP A 116 -39.42 8.41 26.53
CA ASP A 116 -40.33 7.52 27.24
C ASP A 116 -41.61 8.30 27.59
N GLY A 117 -42.71 7.96 26.92
CA GLY A 117 -44.03 8.56 27.11
C GLY A 117 -45.01 7.67 27.86
N THR A 118 -44.56 6.64 28.58
CA THR A 118 -45.43 5.67 29.26
C THR A 118 -46.38 6.29 30.29
N GLN A 119 -46.06 7.49 30.78
CA GLN A 119 -46.86 8.25 31.74
C GLN A 119 -47.74 9.35 31.10
N LEU A 120 -47.82 9.40 29.76
CA LEU A 120 -48.76 10.28 29.06
C LEU A 120 -50.18 9.73 29.16
N THR A 121 -51.17 10.62 29.29
CA THR A 121 -52.59 10.28 29.50
C THR A 121 -53.46 10.97 28.45
N GLY A 122 -54.58 10.36 28.07
CA GLY A 122 -55.50 10.91 27.05
C GLY A 122 -55.84 9.93 25.95
N ASP A 123 -56.50 10.41 24.89
CA ASP A 123 -56.91 9.58 23.75
C ASP A 123 -55.74 9.30 22.80
N PHE A 124 -55.18 8.10 22.90
CA PHE A 124 -54.05 7.60 22.10
C PHE A 124 -52.79 8.49 22.16
N PRO A 125 -52.21 8.73 23.36
CA PRO A 125 -50.98 9.49 23.49
C PRO A 125 -49.84 8.79 22.76
N GLN A 126 -49.18 9.51 21.85
CA GLN A 126 -47.94 9.08 21.22
C GLN A 126 -46.87 10.13 21.44
N ILE A 127 -45.65 9.70 21.74
CA ILE A 127 -44.46 10.55 21.70
C ILE A 127 -43.51 10.02 20.64
N ARG A 128 -42.91 10.93 19.86
CA ARG A 128 -41.97 10.59 18.80
C ARG A 128 -40.83 11.59 18.77
N VAL A 129 -39.61 11.11 18.55
CA VAL A 129 -38.43 11.93 18.26
C VAL A 129 -38.01 11.69 16.83
N VAL A 130 -37.75 12.77 16.08
CA VAL A 130 -37.21 12.71 14.73
C VAL A 130 -36.07 13.69 14.56
N GLU A 131 -35.16 13.33 13.67
CA GLU A 131 -34.19 14.26 13.12
C GLU A 131 -34.88 15.12 12.07
N VAL A 132 -34.75 16.44 12.19
CA VAL A 132 -35.31 17.43 11.26
C VAL A 132 -34.21 18.03 10.39
N VAL A 133 -33.04 18.24 10.98
CA VAL A 133 -31.82 18.64 10.28
C VAL A 133 -30.70 17.79 10.86
N GLN A 134 -30.17 16.88 10.05
CA GLN A 134 -28.96 16.14 10.39
C GLN A 134 -27.80 17.14 10.50
N GLY A 135 -27.17 17.14 11.65
CA GLY A 135 -25.99 17.95 11.93
C GLY A 135 -24.82 17.44 11.11
N SER A 136 -24.01 18.36 10.59
CA SER A 136 -22.80 18.01 9.85
C SER A 136 -21.68 18.92 10.30
N ARG A 137 -20.53 18.34 10.66
CA ARG A 137 -19.35 19.08 11.08
C ARG A 137 -18.26 18.98 10.02
N ASP A 138 -18.33 19.87 9.02
CA ASP A 138 -17.13 20.34 8.35
C ASP A 138 -16.48 21.37 9.28
N LEU A 139 -15.18 21.25 9.54
CA LEU A 139 -14.40 22.13 10.43
C LEU A 139 -14.84 23.61 10.31
N ALA A 140 -15.60 24.10 11.29
CA ALA A 140 -16.11 25.46 11.34
C ALA A 140 -15.08 26.39 11.96
N ILE A 141 -14.97 27.61 11.44
CA ILE A 141 -14.16 28.67 12.05
C ILE A 141 -14.74 28.99 13.44
N GLY A 142 -13.98 28.65 14.48
CA GLY A 142 -14.36 28.79 15.89
C GLY A 142 -14.38 27.47 16.68
N ASP A 143 -14.30 26.31 16.01
CA ASP A 143 -14.42 25.01 16.65
C ASP A 143 -13.15 24.17 16.43
N PHE A 144 -12.49 23.77 17.52
CA PHE A 144 -11.16 23.15 17.49
C PHE A 144 -11.13 21.80 18.20
N THR A 145 -10.29 20.87 17.74
CA THR A 145 -9.88 19.74 18.59
C THR A 145 -8.75 20.21 19.49
N HIS A 146 -8.86 19.90 20.78
CA HIS A 146 -7.72 20.01 21.67
C HIS A 146 -6.70 18.93 21.28
N GLU A 147 -5.41 19.25 21.30
CA GLU A 147 -4.40 18.20 21.27
C GLU A 147 -4.59 17.36 22.54
N ILE A 148 -4.72 16.04 22.37
CA ILE A 148 -4.79 15.09 23.46
C ILE A 148 -3.66 14.09 23.32
N GLN A 149 -2.82 13.98 24.34
CA GLN A 149 -1.75 13.00 24.43
C GLN A 149 -2.01 12.08 25.62
N GLU A 150 -1.68 10.80 25.49
CA GLU A 150 -1.77 9.81 26.56
C GLU A 150 -0.38 9.42 27.02
N VAL A 151 -0.12 9.61 28.31
CA VAL A 151 1.04 9.03 29.00
C VAL A 151 0.55 7.75 29.66
N TYR A 152 1.14 6.61 29.38
CA TYR A 152 0.74 5.35 30.02
C TYR A 152 1.93 4.51 30.43
N THR A 153 1.72 3.74 31.50
CA THR A 153 2.67 2.74 31.97
C THR A 153 2.23 1.33 31.54
N ASP A 154 3.21 0.46 31.34
CA ASP A 154 3.01 -0.95 31.06
C ASP A 154 4.03 -1.81 31.83
N GLY A 155 3.72 -3.08 32.04
CA GLY A 155 4.57 -4.04 32.73
C GLY A 155 3.88 -5.38 32.93
N VAL A 156 4.67 -6.45 33.00
CA VAL A 156 4.17 -7.82 33.24
C VAL A 156 4.22 -8.22 34.72
N SER A 157 4.81 -7.39 35.58
CA SER A 157 4.74 -7.47 37.04
C SER A 157 4.34 -6.10 37.61
N PRO A 158 3.96 -6.00 38.90
CA PRO A 158 3.64 -4.71 39.53
C PRO A 158 4.72 -3.66 39.24
N VAL A 159 4.30 -2.54 38.64
CA VAL A 159 5.17 -1.42 38.26
C VAL A 159 5.21 -0.41 39.41
N SER A 160 6.42 0.01 39.80
CA SER A 160 6.66 1.05 40.81
C SER A 160 7.80 1.97 40.40
N GLY A 161 7.97 3.12 41.06
CA GLY A 161 9.02 4.09 40.77
C GLY A 161 8.48 5.35 40.11
N SER A 162 9.33 6.08 39.40
CA SER A 162 8.98 7.40 38.86
C SER A 162 9.60 7.65 37.49
N PHE A 163 9.06 8.61 36.76
CA PHE A 163 9.53 9.05 35.44
C PHE A 163 9.48 10.58 35.32
N THR A 164 10.15 11.12 34.30
CA THR A 164 10.07 12.54 33.93
C THR A 164 9.72 12.69 32.46
N LEU A 165 9.02 13.77 32.12
CA LEU A 165 8.61 14.09 30.74
C LEU A 165 9.30 15.37 30.28
N THR A 166 9.65 15.45 28.99
CA THR A 166 10.10 16.70 28.35
C THR A 166 8.98 17.27 27.50
N PHE A 167 8.67 18.54 27.71
CA PHE A 167 7.71 19.32 26.94
C PHE A 167 8.25 20.73 26.67
N ASN A 168 8.18 21.20 25.42
CA ASN A 168 8.76 22.49 24.99
C ASN A 168 10.24 22.68 25.39
N GLY A 169 11.03 21.61 25.36
CA GLY A 169 12.45 21.65 25.72
C GLY A 169 12.74 21.81 27.22
N LYS A 170 11.71 21.72 28.08
CA LYS A 170 11.85 21.70 29.55
C LYS A 170 11.37 20.37 30.11
N THR A 171 12.04 19.90 31.16
CA THR A 171 11.72 18.63 31.83
C THR A 171 10.87 18.87 33.08
N THR A 172 9.88 18.01 33.32
CA THR A 172 9.06 18.02 34.54
C THR A 172 9.90 17.67 35.78
N THR A 173 9.37 17.97 36.97
CA THR A 173 9.79 17.27 38.19
C THR A 173 9.46 15.78 38.10
N SER A 174 10.05 14.94 38.96
CA SER A 174 9.76 13.50 39.01
C SER A 174 8.27 13.24 39.24
N ILE A 175 7.68 12.35 38.42
CA ILE A 175 6.28 11.94 38.47
C ILE A 175 6.24 10.46 38.88
N ASP A 176 5.57 10.16 39.99
CA ASP A 176 5.40 8.78 40.48
C ASP A 176 4.39 7.99 39.61
N VAL A 177 4.59 6.68 39.45
CA VAL A 177 3.64 5.80 38.73
C VAL A 177 2.24 5.82 39.38
N ALA A 178 2.15 6.03 40.68
CA ALA A 178 0.90 6.17 41.41
C ALA A 178 0.31 7.59 41.33
N ALA A 179 1.01 8.58 40.76
CA ALA A 179 0.60 9.99 40.76
C ALA A 179 -0.84 10.19 40.24
N SER A 180 -1.60 11.01 40.93
CA SER A 180 -2.94 11.44 40.55
C SER A 180 -2.92 12.29 39.28
N ALA A 181 -4.09 12.46 38.65
CA ALA A 181 -4.21 13.34 37.49
C ALA A 181 -3.76 14.78 37.80
N LEU A 182 -4.03 15.27 39.01
CA LEU A 182 -3.67 16.62 39.44
C LEU A 182 -2.16 16.80 39.61
N GLU A 183 -1.46 15.79 40.14
CA GLU A 183 0.01 15.83 40.29
C GLU A 183 0.72 15.82 38.93
N VAL A 184 0.22 15.03 37.98
CA VAL A 184 0.73 15.03 36.59
C VAL A 184 0.44 16.37 35.91
N GLN A 185 -0.77 16.92 36.08
CA GLN A 185 -1.13 18.23 35.55
C GLN A 185 -0.21 19.33 36.09
N ALA A 186 0.05 19.35 37.41
CA ALA A 186 0.91 20.35 38.03
C ALA A 186 2.37 20.25 37.53
N ALA A 187 2.90 19.04 37.42
CA ALA A 187 4.26 18.80 36.92
C ALA A 187 4.42 19.26 35.46
N LEU A 188 3.44 19.00 34.60
CA LEU A 188 3.44 19.43 33.21
C LEU A 188 3.19 20.94 33.07
N GLN A 189 2.25 21.52 33.84
CA GLN A 189 1.92 22.94 33.77
C GLN A 189 3.12 23.82 34.17
N ALA A 190 4.01 23.35 35.05
CA ALA A 190 5.25 24.05 35.41
C ALA A 190 6.25 24.19 34.25
N THR A 191 6.11 23.38 33.18
CA THR A 191 7.03 23.41 32.03
C THR A 191 6.64 24.45 30.97
N THR A 192 5.43 25.01 31.02
CA THR A 192 4.92 25.91 29.98
C THR A 192 4.05 27.03 30.55
N LEU A 193 4.18 28.23 29.99
CA LEU A 193 3.25 29.36 30.22
C LEU A 193 2.33 29.61 29.02
N THR A 194 2.58 28.91 27.91
CA THR A 194 1.90 29.10 26.62
C THR A 194 0.66 28.21 26.50
N TYR A 195 0.61 27.12 27.25
CA TYR A 195 -0.47 26.13 27.19
C TYR A 195 -1.14 25.97 28.54
N SER A 196 -2.46 25.85 28.54
CA SER A 196 -3.25 25.34 29.66
C SER A 196 -3.36 23.82 29.53
N ILE A 197 -3.08 23.11 30.61
CA ILE A 197 -3.03 21.64 30.64
C ILE A 197 -4.13 21.13 31.56
N LYS A 198 -4.94 20.21 31.05
CA LYS A 198 -5.91 19.43 31.83
C LYS A 198 -5.53 17.96 31.75
N THR A 199 -5.51 17.26 32.88
CA THR A 199 -5.19 15.83 32.90
C THR A 199 -6.31 15.02 33.55
N SER A 200 -6.56 13.82 33.04
CA SER A 200 -7.39 12.80 33.68
C SER A 200 -6.60 11.49 33.80
N LYS A 201 -6.95 10.63 34.76
CA LYS A 201 -6.27 9.35 35.00
C LYS A 201 -7.28 8.20 34.94
N ALA A 202 -6.94 7.14 34.25
CA ALA A 202 -7.65 5.87 34.30
C ALA A 202 -6.69 4.73 34.68
N VAL A 203 -7.19 3.77 35.45
CA VAL A 203 -6.45 2.54 35.75
C VAL A 203 -6.48 1.66 34.50
N ARG A 204 -5.30 1.28 34.00
CA ARG A 204 -5.16 0.46 32.80
C ARG A 204 -5.17 -1.02 33.17
N ASN A 205 -4.41 -1.40 34.18
CA ASN A 205 -4.48 -2.73 34.78
C ASN A 205 -4.12 -2.66 36.27
N ALA A 206 -5.13 -2.92 37.11
CA ALA A 206 -4.97 -2.89 38.56
C ALA A 206 -4.03 -3.99 39.08
N ALA A 207 -3.91 -5.13 38.41
CA ALA A 207 -3.10 -6.28 38.87
C ALA A 207 -1.58 -6.03 38.75
N VAL A 208 -1.17 -5.13 37.85
CA VAL A 208 0.24 -4.76 37.62
C VAL A 208 0.51 -3.28 37.91
N ASN A 209 -0.43 -2.57 38.55
CA ASN A 209 -0.31 -1.16 38.93
C ASN A 209 0.01 -0.22 37.75
N THR A 210 -0.66 -0.41 36.61
CA THR A 210 -0.47 0.45 35.42
C THR A 210 -1.64 1.41 35.22
N ALA A 211 -1.33 2.60 34.70
CA ALA A 211 -2.29 3.68 34.50
C ALA A 211 -2.09 4.37 33.15
N VAL A 212 -3.12 5.09 32.71
CA VAL A 212 -3.04 6.05 31.61
C VAL A 212 -3.48 7.41 32.13
N TRP A 213 -2.67 8.43 31.83
CA TRP A 213 -3.00 9.83 32.03
C TRP A 213 -3.30 10.45 30.67
N THR A 214 -4.54 10.86 30.45
CA THR A 214 -4.97 11.58 29.25
C THR A 214 -4.77 13.08 29.50
N VAL A 215 -3.85 13.68 28.75
CA VAL A 215 -3.42 15.08 28.84
C VAL A 215 -4.02 15.86 27.68
N THR A 216 -4.80 16.89 27.99
CA THR A 216 -5.44 17.78 27.02
C THR A 216 -4.79 19.15 27.07
N PHE A 217 -4.35 19.66 25.92
CA PHE A 217 -3.70 20.96 25.78
C PHE A 217 -4.62 22.00 25.15
N ALA A 218 -4.56 23.24 25.63
CA ALA A 218 -5.17 24.42 25.01
C ALA A 218 -4.15 25.58 24.93
N TYR A 219 -4.15 26.39 23.87
CA TYR A 219 -3.27 27.55 23.72
C TYR A 219 -3.86 28.78 24.43
N LEU A 220 -3.02 29.53 25.15
CA LEU A 220 -3.40 30.78 25.82
C LEU A 220 -3.01 31.99 24.97
N ARG A 221 -3.99 32.80 24.53
CA ARG A 221 -3.74 34.15 24.01
C ARG A 221 -4.60 35.16 24.74
N GLY A 222 -4.00 35.99 25.58
CA GLY A 222 -4.67 37.16 26.16
C GLY A 222 -5.99 36.86 26.87
N GLU A 223 -6.01 35.84 27.71
CA GLU A 223 -7.14 35.38 28.57
C GLU A 223 -8.30 34.62 27.90
N GLU A 224 -8.28 34.37 26.58
CA GLU A 224 -9.22 33.44 25.91
C GLU A 224 -8.55 32.10 25.55
N MET A 225 -9.23 30.98 25.81
CA MET A 225 -8.79 29.61 25.46
C MET A 225 -9.03 29.34 23.96
N VAL A 226 -7.97 29.07 23.20
CA VAL A 226 -8.07 28.76 21.75
C VAL A 226 -7.37 27.42 21.45
N GLY A 227 -7.90 26.68 20.48
CA GLY A 227 -7.40 25.38 20.05
C GLY A 227 -5.91 25.27 19.83
N ALA A 228 -5.37 24.14 20.28
CA ALA A 228 -3.95 23.96 20.58
C ALA A 228 -3.05 23.81 19.35
N GLY A 229 -3.62 23.67 18.15
CA GLY A 229 -2.86 23.25 16.96
C GLY A 229 -2.19 21.88 17.16
N ASN A 230 -1.44 21.42 16.17
CA ASN A 230 -0.63 20.20 16.30
C ASN A 230 0.56 20.50 17.23
N ILE A 231 0.47 20.03 18.48
CA ILE A 231 1.54 20.20 19.48
C ILE A 231 2.43 18.97 19.43
N PHE A 232 3.74 19.19 19.39
CA PHE A 232 4.73 18.12 19.44
C PHE A 232 4.48 17.15 20.61
N THR A 233 4.58 15.85 20.34
CA THR A 233 4.43 14.80 21.35
C THR A 233 5.47 14.95 22.45
N MET A 234 5.02 14.90 23.72
CA MET A 234 5.93 14.86 24.86
C MET A 234 6.82 13.62 24.77
N THR A 235 8.07 13.75 25.20
CA THR A 235 9.00 12.60 25.26
C THR A 235 9.30 12.23 26.70
N VAL A 236 9.56 10.94 26.94
CA VAL A 236 10.07 10.46 28.22
C VAL A 236 11.53 10.87 28.34
N ALA A 237 11.87 11.64 29.37
CA ALA A 237 13.23 12.16 29.56
C ALA A 237 14.09 11.19 30.37
N ASP A 238 13.53 10.66 31.46
CA ASP A 238 14.14 9.63 32.31
C ASP A 238 13.05 8.74 32.92
N SER A 239 13.37 7.48 33.17
CA SER A 239 12.46 6.46 33.68
C SER A 239 13.18 5.57 34.69
N GLN A 240 12.88 5.77 35.97
CA GLN A 240 13.40 4.98 37.10
C GLN A 240 12.31 3.99 37.57
N LEU A 241 11.79 3.21 36.62
CA LEU A 241 10.73 2.24 36.86
C LEU A 241 11.30 0.88 37.28
N SER A 242 10.61 0.23 38.21
CA SER A 242 10.90 -1.12 38.71
C SER A 242 9.76 -2.06 38.35
N GLY A 243 10.10 -3.28 37.95
CA GLY A 243 9.17 -4.30 37.45
C GLY A 243 9.63 -4.91 36.13
N THR A 244 9.20 -6.12 35.81
CA THR A 244 9.55 -6.80 34.56
C THR A 244 8.85 -6.13 33.39
N SER A 245 9.65 -5.71 32.39
CA SER A 245 9.20 -4.93 31.22
C SER A 245 8.45 -3.65 31.59
N ALA A 246 8.77 -3.07 32.75
CA ALA A 246 8.18 -1.80 33.18
C ALA A 246 8.60 -0.67 32.24
N VAL A 247 7.64 -0.04 31.59
CA VAL A 247 7.86 1.07 30.64
C VAL A 247 6.85 2.18 30.87
N VAL A 248 7.25 3.40 30.51
CA VAL A 248 6.35 4.54 30.33
C VAL A 248 6.45 4.99 28.88
N GLN A 249 5.31 5.29 28.26
CA GLN A 249 5.22 5.69 26.87
C GLN A 249 4.25 6.87 26.74
N VAL A 250 4.45 7.67 25.69
CA VAL A 250 3.56 8.78 25.33
C VAL A 250 3.05 8.52 23.92
N ALA A 251 1.75 8.69 23.71
CA ALA A 251 1.12 8.61 22.40
C ALA A 251 0.20 9.80 22.16
N ASN A 252 0.10 10.28 20.92
CA ASN A 252 -0.93 11.24 20.54
C ASN A 252 -2.25 10.51 20.35
N LYS A 253 -3.30 10.94 21.07
CA LYS A 253 -4.67 10.43 20.97
C LYS A 253 -5.52 11.26 20.01
N VAL A 254 -5.36 12.59 20.05
CA VAL A 254 -6.06 13.53 19.18
C VAL A 254 -5.08 14.61 18.77
N ILE A 255 -4.88 14.80 17.46
CA ILE A 255 -4.09 15.94 16.95
C ILE A 255 -4.98 17.19 17.01
N GLY A 256 -4.47 18.26 17.63
CA GLY A 256 -5.17 19.53 17.75
C GLY A 256 -5.30 20.24 16.41
N SER A 257 -6.50 20.73 16.08
CA SER A 257 -6.77 21.51 14.87
C SER A 257 -6.65 23.01 15.14
N ASP A 258 -6.23 23.76 14.12
CA ASP A 258 -6.29 25.23 14.12
C ASP A 258 -7.65 25.66 13.54
N PRO A 259 -8.54 26.29 14.32
CA PRO A 259 -9.90 26.63 13.88
C PRO A 259 -9.91 27.69 12.78
N PHE A 260 -8.79 28.33 12.44
CA PHE A 260 -8.69 29.30 11.34
C PHE A 260 -7.93 28.78 10.12
N ARG A 261 -7.79 27.45 9.96
CA ARG A 261 -7.16 26.83 8.79
C ARG A 261 -8.15 26.06 7.93
N PHE A 262 -8.06 26.28 6.62
CA PHE A 262 -8.75 25.52 5.59
C PHE A 262 -7.74 25.03 4.56
N SER A 263 -7.71 23.73 4.28
CA SER A 263 -6.79 23.14 3.30
C SER A 263 -7.45 23.07 1.93
N LEU A 264 -6.87 23.77 0.96
CA LEU A 264 -7.24 23.65 -0.44
C LEU A 264 -6.68 22.33 -1.00
N THR A 265 -7.53 21.49 -1.57
CA THR A 265 -7.14 20.19 -2.15
C THR A 265 -7.54 20.09 -3.62
N GLY A 266 -6.95 19.15 -4.36
CA GLY A 266 -7.23 18.96 -5.80
C GLY A 266 -6.64 20.05 -6.71
N LEU A 267 -5.71 20.85 -6.19
CA LEU A 267 -5.05 21.92 -6.94
C LEU A 267 -4.05 21.36 -7.97
N ARG A 268 -3.84 22.08 -9.08
CA ARG A 268 -2.85 21.70 -10.09
C ARG A 268 -1.44 21.88 -9.53
N PRO A 269 -0.56 20.86 -9.66
CA PRO A 269 0.83 20.95 -9.22
C PRO A 269 1.60 22.09 -9.90
N GLY A 270 2.47 22.76 -9.14
CA GLY A 270 3.38 23.80 -9.60
C GLY A 270 2.73 25.15 -9.96
N VAL A 271 1.45 25.32 -9.64
CA VAL A 271 0.68 26.53 -9.93
C VAL A 271 0.60 27.39 -8.68
N ARG A 272 0.77 28.71 -8.83
CA ARG A 272 0.50 29.66 -7.76
C ARG A 272 -1.00 29.86 -7.66
N TYR A 273 -1.55 29.65 -6.47
CA TYR A 273 -2.95 29.96 -6.16
C TYR A 273 -3.03 31.17 -5.24
N TYR A 274 -4.09 31.94 -5.43
CA TYR A 274 -4.54 33.01 -4.56
C TYR A 274 -5.83 32.56 -3.91
N ALA A 275 -6.00 32.87 -2.63
CA ALA A 275 -7.22 32.57 -1.89
C ALA A 275 -7.66 33.74 -1.03
N HIS A 276 -8.97 33.88 -0.87
CA HIS A 276 -9.60 34.88 -0.02
C HIS A 276 -10.85 34.31 0.64
N LEU A 277 -11.29 34.98 1.71
CA LEU A 277 -12.36 34.52 2.58
C LEU A 277 -13.42 35.61 2.75
N MET A 278 -14.68 35.20 2.71
CA MET A 278 -15.86 36.04 2.92
C MET A 278 -16.69 35.47 4.07
N ALA A 279 -17.00 36.28 5.07
CA ALA A 279 -17.93 35.91 6.13
C ALA A 279 -19.38 36.17 5.68
N TYR A 280 -20.33 35.33 6.08
CA TYR A 280 -21.75 35.49 5.79
C TYR A 280 -22.54 35.81 7.08
N ASN A 281 -23.40 36.82 7.02
CA ASN A 281 -24.41 37.13 8.03
C ASN A 281 -25.83 37.12 7.42
N ALA A 282 -26.85 37.50 8.20
CA ALA A 282 -28.24 37.52 7.74
C ALA A 282 -28.51 38.44 6.53
N ASP A 283 -27.60 39.37 6.22
CA ASP A 283 -27.70 40.30 5.09
C ASP A 283 -26.91 39.83 3.85
N GLY A 284 -26.15 38.75 3.95
CA GLY A 284 -25.38 38.17 2.84
C GLY A 284 -23.91 37.91 3.15
N PHE A 285 -23.13 37.62 2.09
CA PHE A 285 -21.66 37.57 2.19
C PHE A 285 -21.09 38.99 2.28
N GLY A 286 -20.16 39.21 3.20
CA GLY A 286 -19.35 40.41 3.26
C GLY A 286 -18.45 40.57 2.03
N SER A 287 -17.79 41.72 1.92
CA SER A 287 -16.93 42.03 0.76
C SER A 287 -15.75 41.06 0.62
N ALA A 288 -15.38 40.77 -0.63
CA ALA A 288 -14.27 39.93 -1.06
C ALA A 288 -12.86 40.47 -0.74
N THR A 289 -12.72 41.31 0.30
CA THR A 289 -11.57 42.19 0.55
C THR A 289 -10.63 41.66 1.62
N SER A 290 -10.73 40.39 2.03
CA SER A 290 -9.70 39.81 2.89
C SER A 290 -8.34 39.85 2.18
N PRO A 291 -7.22 40.06 2.89
CA PRO A 291 -5.89 39.95 2.29
C PRO A 291 -5.74 38.64 1.50
N LEU A 292 -5.16 38.70 0.31
CA LEU A 292 -4.92 37.51 -0.50
C LEU A 292 -3.85 36.64 0.15
N ALA A 293 -4.24 35.43 0.55
CA ALA A 293 -3.28 34.37 0.80
C ALA A 293 -2.77 33.86 -0.55
N SER A 294 -1.47 33.60 -0.68
CA SER A 294 -0.95 32.95 -1.89
C SER A 294 0.12 31.94 -1.57
N ALA A 295 0.12 30.83 -2.31
CA ALA A 295 1.10 29.77 -2.21
C ALA A 295 1.31 29.12 -3.59
N VAL A 296 2.46 28.50 -3.79
CA VAL A 296 2.71 27.63 -4.94
C VAL A 296 2.55 26.19 -4.48
N THR A 297 1.80 25.38 -5.21
CA THR A 297 1.68 23.95 -4.94
C THR A 297 3.00 23.26 -5.29
N CYS A 298 3.92 23.15 -4.33
CA CYS A 298 5.14 22.40 -4.52
C CYS A 298 4.89 20.90 -4.38
N TRP A 299 5.65 20.12 -5.14
CA TRP A 299 5.74 18.67 -5.03
C TRP A 299 7.22 18.31 -4.99
N GLN A 300 7.53 17.08 -4.60
CA GLN A 300 8.87 16.54 -4.77
C GLN A 300 9.34 16.72 -6.23
N PRO A 301 10.60 17.07 -6.48
CA PRO A 301 11.05 17.42 -7.82
C PRO A 301 10.85 16.29 -8.83
N GLN A 302 10.64 16.63 -10.10
CA GLN A 302 10.68 15.64 -11.17
C GLN A 302 12.06 14.99 -11.26
N PRO A 303 12.16 13.77 -11.83
CA PRO A 303 13.44 13.10 -11.96
C PRO A 303 14.38 13.93 -12.86
N PRO A 304 15.68 14.04 -12.50
CA PRO A 304 16.69 14.72 -13.33
C PRO A 304 16.69 14.22 -14.77
N GLN A 305 16.90 15.12 -15.73
CA GLN A 305 16.90 14.74 -17.14
C GLN A 305 18.31 14.38 -17.61
N SER A 306 18.40 13.57 -18.67
CA SER A 306 19.67 13.28 -19.36
C SER A 306 20.76 12.77 -18.41
N VAL A 307 20.41 11.86 -17.49
CA VAL A 307 21.41 11.24 -16.61
C VAL A 307 22.31 10.33 -17.44
N VAL A 308 23.57 10.72 -17.57
CA VAL A 308 24.59 9.98 -18.34
C VAL A 308 25.74 9.63 -17.40
N ALA A 309 26.28 8.43 -17.55
CA ALA A 309 27.55 8.04 -16.96
C ALA A 309 28.53 7.64 -18.06
N SER A 310 29.77 8.14 -17.96
CA SER A 310 30.88 7.80 -18.84
C SER A 310 32.05 7.24 -18.05
N VAL A 311 32.81 6.34 -18.68
CA VAL A 311 34.04 5.78 -18.11
C VAL A 311 35.15 6.81 -18.25
N VAL A 312 35.80 7.14 -17.14
CA VAL A 312 37.02 7.96 -17.12
C VAL A 312 38.24 7.05 -17.10
N ASP A 313 38.26 6.07 -16.19
CA ASP A 313 39.30 5.05 -16.09
C ASP A 313 38.78 3.78 -15.37
N GLY A 314 39.68 2.82 -15.08
CA GLY A 314 39.36 1.56 -14.40
C GLY A 314 38.85 1.69 -12.96
N THR A 315 38.84 2.89 -12.41
CA THR A 315 38.38 3.21 -11.04
C THR A 315 37.37 4.36 -10.98
N THR A 316 37.16 5.08 -12.09
CA THR A 316 36.44 6.35 -12.10
C THR A 316 35.35 6.38 -13.17
N LEU A 317 34.11 6.70 -12.75
CA LEU A 317 33.00 7.05 -13.64
C LEU A 317 32.65 8.53 -13.44
N ALA A 318 32.44 9.26 -14.54
CA ALA A 318 31.87 10.60 -14.50
C ALA A 318 30.35 10.50 -14.70
N VAL A 319 29.57 11.18 -13.84
CA VAL A 319 28.11 11.21 -13.90
C VAL A 319 27.65 12.64 -14.12
N SER A 320 26.80 12.87 -15.11
CA SER A 320 26.23 14.18 -15.43
C SER A 320 24.72 14.08 -15.68
N TRP A 321 24.02 15.18 -15.47
CA TRP A 321 22.58 15.31 -15.69
C TRP A 321 22.21 16.77 -15.95
N SER A 322 21.02 16.99 -16.50
CA SER A 322 20.43 18.32 -16.67
C SER A 322 19.47 18.62 -15.52
N ALA A 323 19.47 19.88 -15.06
CA ALA A 323 18.54 20.35 -14.05
C ALA A 323 17.10 20.24 -14.56
N VAL A 324 16.18 19.96 -13.64
CA VAL A 324 14.75 20.00 -13.93
C VAL A 324 14.26 21.43 -13.71
N GLU A 325 13.70 22.05 -14.75
CA GLU A 325 12.95 23.29 -14.60
C GLU A 325 11.58 22.97 -13.98
N GLY A 326 11.39 23.39 -12.73
CA GLY A 326 10.13 23.29 -12.02
C GLY A 326 9.82 24.58 -11.27
N SER A 327 8.56 24.78 -10.91
CA SER A 327 8.09 25.96 -10.17
C SER A 327 8.72 26.11 -8.78
N CYS A 328 9.32 25.03 -8.24
CA CYS A 328 9.97 24.99 -6.94
C CYS A 328 11.44 24.62 -7.14
N SER A 329 12.35 25.44 -6.58
CA SER A 329 13.79 25.29 -6.78
C SER A 329 14.34 24.01 -6.16
N VAL A 330 15.13 23.26 -6.93
CA VAL A 330 15.91 22.14 -6.42
C VAL A 330 17.06 22.67 -5.56
N ASP A 331 17.18 22.20 -4.32
CA ASP A 331 18.21 22.64 -3.37
C ASP A 331 19.44 21.70 -3.33
N LYS A 332 19.24 20.40 -3.57
CA LYS A 332 20.32 19.40 -3.66
C LYS A 332 19.96 18.21 -4.54
N TYR A 333 20.98 17.47 -4.95
CA TYR A 333 20.85 16.20 -5.66
C TYR A 333 21.47 15.06 -4.83
N LYS A 334 20.89 13.87 -4.92
CA LYS A 334 21.47 12.63 -4.38
C LYS A 334 21.84 11.72 -5.55
N VAL A 335 23.12 11.38 -5.64
CA VAL A 335 23.64 10.40 -6.61
C VAL A 335 23.84 9.08 -5.87
N GLU A 336 23.29 8.01 -6.44
CA GLU A 336 23.37 6.67 -5.87
C GLU A 336 23.87 5.71 -6.95
N TRP A 337 24.75 4.80 -6.56
CA TRP A 337 25.25 3.74 -7.45
C TRP A 337 25.20 2.40 -6.74
N TYR A 338 24.91 1.36 -7.51
CA TYR A 338 24.73 0.01 -7.00
C TYR A 338 25.03 -1.01 -8.09
N ARG A 339 25.23 -2.28 -7.73
CA ARG A 339 25.70 -3.30 -8.67
C ARG A 339 24.59 -4.17 -9.29
N ASP A 340 23.43 -4.26 -8.65
CA ASP A 340 22.20 -4.86 -9.20
C ASP A 340 20.97 -4.08 -8.73
N GLU A 341 19.91 -4.01 -9.54
CA GLU A 341 18.68 -3.33 -9.12
C GLU A 341 18.01 -4.06 -7.95
N GLY A 342 17.57 -3.28 -6.96
CA GLY A 342 16.73 -3.77 -5.87
C GLY A 342 15.28 -3.88 -6.30
N THR A 343 14.47 -4.56 -5.51
CA THR A 343 13.02 -4.59 -5.70
C THR A 343 12.33 -3.58 -4.80
N LEU A 344 11.28 -2.92 -5.30
CA LEU A 344 10.51 -1.94 -4.55
C LEU A 344 9.58 -2.65 -3.56
N GLU A 345 9.43 -2.10 -2.36
CA GLU A 345 8.47 -2.61 -1.39
C GLU A 345 7.04 -2.26 -1.82
N GLN A 346 6.12 -3.21 -1.60
CA GLN A 346 4.68 -2.98 -1.70
C GLN A 346 3.99 -3.30 -0.38
N GLN A 347 3.15 -2.38 0.05
CA GLN A 347 2.22 -2.57 1.15
C GLN A 347 0.79 -2.38 0.63
N THR A 348 -0.16 -3.10 1.21
CA THR A 348 -1.57 -3.00 0.84
C THR A 348 -2.40 -2.56 2.04
N ILE A 349 -3.20 -1.52 1.85
CA ILE A 349 -4.26 -1.15 2.79
C ILE A 349 -5.56 -1.75 2.30
N THR A 350 -6.28 -2.40 3.21
CA THR A 350 -7.52 -3.12 2.93
C THR A 350 -8.62 -2.61 3.85
N THR A 351 -9.67 -2.00 3.30
CA THR A 351 -10.94 -1.87 4.02
C THR A 351 -11.81 -3.07 3.72
N SER A 352 -12.51 -3.58 4.72
CA SER A 352 -13.48 -4.66 4.57
C SER A 352 -14.66 -4.46 5.50
N ALA A 353 -15.83 -4.93 5.07
CA ALA A 353 -17.03 -4.97 5.89
C ALA A 353 -17.94 -6.13 5.47
N GLY A 354 -18.90 -6.45 6.32
CA GLY A 354 -19.98 -7.38 6.05
C GLY A 354 -21.08 -6.78 5.18
N LYS A 355 -22.01 -7.63 4.75
CA LYS A 355 -23.18 -7.20 3.98
C LYS A 355 -24.00 -6.21 4.79
N GLY A 356 -24.33 -5.07 4.19
CA GLY A 356 -25.28 -4.10 4.74
C GLY A 356 -26.69 -4.69 4.90
N LEU A 357 -27.53 -4.02 5.67
CA LEU A 357 -28.94 -4.39 5.82
C LEU A 357 -29.80 -3.52 4.91
N PRO A 358 -30.75 -4.10 4.14
CA PRO A 358 -31.72 -3.28 3.41
C PRO A 358 -32.67 -2.59 4.39
N GLU A 359 -33.14 -1.39 4.03
CA GLU A 359 -34.27 -0.79 4.75
C GLU A 359 -35.54 -1.62 4.45
N ILE A 360 -36.34 -1.86 5.49
CA ILE A 360 -37.67 -2.46 5.36
C ILE A 360 -38.66 -1.54 6.05
N GLN A 361 -39.67 -1.11 5.28
CA GLN A 361 -40.79 -0.32 5.79
C GLN A 361 -42.09 -1.11 5.60
N ASN A 362 -43.07 -0.80 6.44
CA ASN A 362 -44.39 -1.40 6.39
C ASN A 362 -45.45 -0.32 6.28
N LEU A 363 -46.39 -0.53 5.38
CA LEU A 363 -47.56 0.30 5.14
C LEU A 363 -48.79 -0.49 5.54
N VAL A 364 -49.64 0.04 6.41
CA VAL A 364 -50.86 -0.68 6.83
C VAL A 364 -52.05 0.25 6.69
N ASN A 365 -53.05 -0.16 5.91
CA ASN A 365 -54.37 0.43 5.97
C ASN A 365 -55.36 -0.48 6.72
N PHE A 366 -56.36 0.15 7.32
CA PHE A 366 -57.30 -0.53 8.18
C PHE A 366 -58.65 0.19 8.23
N ALA A 367 -59.68 -0.57 8.54
CA ALA A 367 -61.00 -0.06 8.92
C ALA A 367 -61.65 -1.01 9.94
N ASP A 368 -62.59 -0.50 10.71
CA ASP A 368 -63.28 -1.27 11.76
C ASP A 368 -64.30 -2.29 11.17
N SER A 369 -64.60 -2.22 9.86
CA SER A 369 -65.48 -3.14 9.11
C SER A 369 -65.08 -3.24 7.62
N ARG A 370 -65.65 -4.20 6.85
CA ARG A 370 -65.44 -4.38 5.38
C ARG A 370 -66.06 -3.24 4.53
N THR A 371 -65.72 -2.01 4.84
CA THR A 371 -66.25 -0.80 4.20
C THR A 371 -65.16 0.10 3.64
N LEU A 372 -63.88 -0.28 3.77
CA LEU A 372 -62.77 0.51 3.25
C LEU A 372 -62.85 0.56 1.72
N THR A 373 -62.93 1.76 1.17
CA THR A 373 -62.92 2.01 -0.28
C THR A 373 -62.14 3.29 -0.60
N GLY A 374 -61.91 3.54 -1.89
CA GLY A 374 -61.19 4.74 -2.37
C GLY A 374 -59.71 4.51 -2.61
N PHE A 375 -58.94 5.60 -2.56
CA PHE A 375 -57.54 5.63 -2.95
C PHE A 375 -56.65 6.29 -1.88
N PHE A 376 -55.36 5.95 -1.90
CA PHE A 376 -54.30 6.61 -1.15
C PHE A 376 -53.14 6.98 -2.08
N LYS A 377 -52.22 7.81 -1.61
CA LYS A 377 -50.95 8.14 -2.29
C LYS A 377 -49.77 7.92 -1.36
N LEU A 378 -48.63 7.63 -1.96
CA LEU A 378 -47.35 7.50 -1.28
C LEU A 378 -46.42 8.63 -1.71
N SER A 379 -45.61 9.16 -0.80
CA SER A 379 -44.56 10.12 -1.13
C SER A 379 -43.21 9.70 -0.57
N PHE A 380 -42.18 9.86 -1.40
CA PHE A 380 -40.77 9.56 -1.11
C PHE A 380 -39.92 10.52 -1.95
N GLY A 381 -38.85 11.06 -1.39
CA GLY A 381 -37.92 12.00 -2.03
C GLY A 381 -38.55 13.32 -2.45
N GLY A 382 -39.66 13.72 -1.82
CA GLY A 382 -40.48 14.87 -2.24
C GLY A 382 -41.34 14.61 -3.49
N GLU A 383 -41.27 13.42 -4.08
CA GLU A 383 -42.13 12.99 -5.18
C GLU A 383 -43.35 12.25 -4.62
N THR A 384 -44.49 12.28 -5.34
CA THR A 384 -45.73 11.64 -4.90
C THR A 384 -46.28 10.74 -6.01
N THR A 385 -46.76 9.55 -5.66
CA THR A 385 -47.35 8.62 -6.62
C THR A 385 -48.70 9.14 -7.16
N GLU A 386 -49.12 8.59 -8.30
CA GLU A 386 -50.53 8.59 -8.68
C GLU A 386 -51.39 7.80 -7.66
N ASN A 387 -52.72 7.87 -7.81
CA ASN A 387 -53.67 7.17 -6.93
C ASN A 387 -53.43 5.65 -6.90
N LEU A 388 -53.28 5.12 -5.69
CA LEU A 388 -53.25 3.70 -5.37
C LEU A 388 -54.60 3.30 -4.76
N ARG A 389 -55.24 2.27 -5.30
CA ARG A 389 -56.51 1.76 -4.73
C ARG A 389 -56.25 1.22 -3.33
N TRP A 390 -57.22 1.34 -2.42
CA TRP A 390 -57.12 0.86 -1.03
C TRP A 390 -56.68 -0.61 -0.89
N ASP A 391 -56.87 -1.45 -1.91
CA ASP A 391 -56.47 -2.85 -1.95
C ASP A 391 -55.48 -3.14 -3.09
N ALA A 392 -54.67 -2.16 -3.49
CA ALA A 392 -53.68 -2.32 -4.55
C ALA A 392 -52.80 -3.57 -4.33
N GLU A 393 -52.55 -4.34 -5.39
CA GLU A 393 -51.64 -5.49 -5.34
C GLU A 393 -50.21 -5.07 -4.99
N ALA A 394 -49.42 -5.99 -4.44
CA ALA A 394 -48.00 -5.74 -4.18
C ALA A 394 -47.21 -5.53 -5.48
N THR A 395 -47.49 -6.33 -6.50
CA THR A 395 -46.81 -6.35 -7.80
C THR A 395 -47.79 -6.38 -8.97
N GLY A 396 -47.37 -5.98 -10.17
CA GLY A 396 -48.21 -5.96 -11.38
C GLY A 396 -48.72 -4.56 -11.74
N LEU A 397 -49.64 -4.50 -12.69
CA LEU A 397 -50.20 -3.23 -13.18
C LEU A 397 -51.01 -2.53 -12.08
N ASN A 398 -50.72 -1.25 -11.84
CA ASN A 398 -51.29 -0.42 -10.77
C ASN A 398 -50.96 -0.87 -9.34
N SER A 399 -49.89 -1.65 -9.16
CA SER A 399 -49.44 -2.13 -7.86
C SER A 399 -48.65 -1.09 -7.07
N VAL A 400 -48.49 -1.33 -5.76
CA VAL A 400 -47.66 -0.49 -4.89
C VAL A 400 -46.21 -0.44 -5.40
N LYS A 401 -45.62 -1.58 -5.80
CA LYS A 401 -44.26 -1.63 -6.38
C LYS A 401 -44.15 -0.76 -7.64
N GLU A 402 -45.05 -0.95 -8.61
CA GLU A 402 -45.00 -0.24 -9.88
C GLU A 402 -45.24 1.27 -9.74
N ARG A 403 -46.00 1.71 -8.72
CA ARG A 403 -46.21 3.14 -8.45
C ARG A 403 -45.03 3.77 -7.73
N LEU A 404 -44.42 3.05 -6.79
CA LEU A 404 -43.21 3.51 -6.11
C LEU A 404 -42.03 3.62 -7.08
N GLU A 405 -41.73 2.60 -7.88
CA GLU A 405 -40.57 2.59 -8.79
C GLU A 405 -40.65 3.61 -9.95
N ARG A 406 -41.78 4.32 -10.10
CA ARG A 406 -41.91 5.48 -11.00
C ARG A 406 -41.38 6.78 -10.38
N LEU A 407 -41.22 6.83 -9.05
CA LEU A 407 -40.58 7.94 -8.36
C LEU A 407 -39.07 7.85 -8.63
N SER A 408 -38.48 8.91 -9.17
CA SER A 408 -37.07 8.90 -9.56
C SER A 408 -36.11 8.70 -8.38
N SER A 409 -36.56 9.09 -7.20
CA SER A 409 -35.83 9.02 -5.92
C SER A 409 -35.83 7.65 -5.24
N ILE A 410 -36.81 6.76 -5.47
CA ILE A 410 -36.96 5.53 -4.66
C ILE A 410 -36.19 4.30 -5.18
N GLY A 411 -35.67 4.35 -6.40
CA GLY A 411 -34.92 3.23 -6.98
C GLY A 411 -35.71 1.92 -7.04
N THR A 412 -35.04 0.78 -6.89
CA THR A 412 -35.67 -0.55 -6.94
C THR A 412 -36.15 -0.99 -5.54
N VAL A 413 -37.40 -1.45 -5.45
CA VAL A 413 -38.00 -1.95 -4.20
C VAL A 413 -38.62 -3.33 -4.39
N ASP A 414 -38.57 -4.18 -3.38
CA ASP A 414 -39.39 -5.39 -3.31
C ASP A 414 -40.62 -5.14 -2.44
N VAL A 415 -41.80 -5.58 -2.89
CA VAL A 415 -43.06 -5.33 -2.18
C VAL A 415 -43.81 -6.64 -2.05
N SER A 416 -44.27 -6.94 -0.83
CA SER A 416 -45.20 -8.03 -0.54
C SER A 416 -46.45 -7.49 0.16
N ARG A 417 -47.59 -8.17 0.00
CA ARG A 417 -48.88 -7.77 0.57
C ARG A 417 -49.50 -8.92 1.34
N GLU A 418 -50.07 -8.59 2.50
CA GLU A 418 -50.90 -9.49 3.31
C GLU A 418 -52.15 -8.75 3.82
N GLU A 419 -53.13 -9.47 4.36
CA GLU A 419 -54.29 -8.85 5.02
C GLU A 419 -53.83 -8.10 6.29
N SER A 420 -54.33 -6.88 6.49
CA SER A 420 -54.02 -6.15 7.72
C SER A 420 -54.72 -6.80 8.90
N THR A 421 -53.99 -6.99 10.00
CA THR A 421 -54.55 -7.49 11.25
C THR A 421 -54.20 -6.49 12.35
N ARG A 422 -55.18 -5.98 13.11
CA ARG A 422 -54.96 -5.16 14.31
C ARG A 422 -56.20 -5.11 15.20
N VAL A 423 -56.05 -5.48 16.49
CA VAL A 423 -57.00 -5.10 17.55
C VAL A 423 -56.39 -3.94 18.33
N THR A 424 -56.92 -2.74 18.15
CA THR A 424 -56.41 -1.55 18.82
C THR A 424 -56.59 -1.66 20.34
N GLY A 425 -55.49 -1.51 21.10
CA GLY A 425 -55.47 -1.33 22.56
C GLY A 425 -55.42 -2.61 23.41
N LEU A 426 -55.23 -3.79 22.79
CA LEU A 426 -55.16 -5.06 23.51
C LEU A 426 -53.74 -5.62 23.49
N PHE A 427 -53.10 -5.63 24.67
CA PHE A 427 -51.87 -6.37 24.91
C PHE A 427 -52.16 -7.62 25.72
N VAL A 428 -51.38 -8.68 25.51
CA VAL A 428 -51.57 -9.93 26.23
C VAL A 428 -50.24 -10.58 26.60
N THR A 429 -50.27 -11.33 27.71
CA THR A 429 -49.28 -12.37 27.99
C THR A 429 -49.99 -13.72 27.92
N VAL A 430 -49.25 -14.77 27.57
CA VAL A 430 -49.82 -16.11 27.40
C VAL A 430 -49.03 -17.13 28.19
N THR A 431 -49.76 -17.97 28.92
CA THR A 431 -49.19 -19.12 29.65
C THR A 431 -50.09 -20.33 29.37
N GLY A 432 -49.59 -21.26 28.57
CA GLY A 432 -50.39 -22.38 28.06
C GLY A 432 -51.50 -21.88 27.13
N LYS A 433 -52.76 -22.25 27.41
CA LYS A 433 -53.94 -21.81 26.62
C LYS A 433 -54.63 -20.55 27.15
N THR A 434 -54.17 -20.02 28.28
CA THR A 434 -54.80 -18.86 28.91
C THR A 434 -54.06 -17.60 28.50
N VAL A 435 -54.79 -16.69 27.88
CA VAL A 435 -54.28 -15.38 27.45
C VAL A 435 -54.77 -14.34 28.45
N MET A 436 -53.84 -13.75 29.20
CA MET A 436 -54.13 -12.66 30.13
C MET A 436 -54.12 -11.34 29.40
N ARG A 437 -55.19 -10.56 29.55
CA ARG A 437 -55.38 -9.27 28.87
C ARG A 437 -54.78 -8.15 29.73
N HIS A 438 -53.88 -7.39 29.14
CA HIS A 438 -53.33 -6.15 29.68
C HIS A 438 -53.97 -4.99 28.92
N THR A 439 -54.87 -4.26 29.57
CA THR A 439 -55.48 -3.05 29.01
C THR A 439 -54.99 -1.83 29.75
N THR A 440 -54.68 -0.76 29.02
CA THR A 440 -54.07 0.47 29.56
C THR A 440 -55.06 1.51 30.10
N LEU A 441 -56.28 1.15 30.50
CA LEU A 441 -57.26 2.10 31.06
C LEU A 441 -57.93 1.56 32.33
N SER A 442 -57.90 2.38 33.37
CA SER A 442 -58.60 2.15 34.63
C SER A 442 -60.10 2.45 34.49
N THR A 443 -60.87 1.65 35.23
CA THR A 443 -62.29 1.77 35.61
C THR A 443 -63.39 1.58 34.55
N SER A 444 -64.14 0.49 34.78
CA SER A 444 -65.57 0.29 34.48
C SER A 444 -65.96 -0.22 33.08
N ALA A 445 -66.13 -1.54 33.02
CA ALA A 445 -67.05 -2.33 32.19
C ALA A 445 -67.36 -1.83 30.76
N ILE A 446 -66.71 -2.45 29.76
CA ILE A 446 -67.25 -2.53 28.41
C ILE A 446 -66.95 -3.94 27.88
N ALA A 447 -67.98 -4.70 27.52
CA ALA A 447 -67.82 -5.89 26.70
C ALA A 447 -67.09 -5.49 25.41
N ASP A 448 -65.84 -5.93 25.22
CA ASP A 448 -65.16 -5.71 23.95
C ASP A 448 -65.82 -6.60 22.89
N THR A 449 -66.82 -6.05 22.20
CA THR A 449 -67.60 -6.72 21.13
C THR A 449 -66.75 -7.11 19.93
N ARG A 450 -65.44 -6.76 19.92
CA ARG A 450 -64.52 -7.03 18.81
C ARG A 450 -63.84 -8.39 18.91
N LEU A 451 -63.93 -9.12 20.02
CA LEU A 451 -63.44 -10.51 20.14
C LEU A 451 -64.56 -11.43 20.64
N ALA A 452 -64.84 -12.49 19.90
CA ALA A 452 -65.87 -13.48 20.18
C ALA A 452 -65.28 -14.89 20.16
N LYS A 453 -66.04 -15.86 20.67
CA LYS A 453 -65.75 -17.27 20.44
C LYS A 453 -65.65 -17.52 18.93
N ASP A 454 -64.68 -18.33 18.53
CA ASP A 454 -64.35 -18.72 17.16
C ASP A 454 -63.61 -17.65 16.34
N ASP A 455 -63.35 -16.46 16.89
CA ASP A 455 -62.47 -15.48 16.23
C ASP A 455 -61.05 -16.03 16.07
N VAL A 456 -60.48 -15.74 14.90
CA VAL A 456 -59.07 -15.99 14.59
C VAL A 456 -58.28 -14.72 14.93
N ILE A 457 -57.30 -14.87 15.80
CA ILE A 457 -56.42 -13.81 16.27
C ILE A 457 -54.95 -14.19 16.08
N TRP A 458 -54.05 -13.20 16.08
CA TRP A 458 -52.61 -13.42 16.10
C TRP A 458 -52.01 -12.82 17.36
N ILE A 459 -51.16 -13.60 18.04
CA ILE A 459 -50.44 -13.21 19.25
C ILE A 459 -48.95 -13.50 19.01
N ALA A 460 -48.09 -12.48 19.06
CA ALA A 460 -46.67 -12.61 18.72
C ALA A 460 -46.43 -13.34 17.38
N GLY A 461 -47.23 -13.02 16.35
CA GLY A 461 -47.16 -13.64 15.02
C GLY A 461 -47.79 -15.04 14.92
N ASN A 462 -48.27 -15.62 16.02
CA ASN A 462 -48.86 -16.95 16.04
C ASN A 462 -50.39 -16.88 15.90
N LYS A 463 -50.94 -17.52 14.87
CA LYS A 463 -52.38 -17.66 14.63
C LYS A 463 -53.02 -18.53 15.73
N ARG A 464 -54.12 -18.07 16.32
CA ARG A 464 -54.88 -18.76 17.36
C ARG A 464 -56.38 -18.56 17.16
N THR A 465 -57.17 -19.50 17.62
CA THR A 465 -58.63 -19.40 17.64
C THR A 465 -59.11 -19.29 19.07
N ILE A 466 -59.99 -18.32 19.32
CA ILE A 466 -60.62 -18.14 20.62
C ILE A 466 -61.62 -19.28 20.85
N THR A 467 -61.38 -20.15 21.83
CA THR A 467 -62.20 -21.35 22.07
C THR A 467 -63.35 -21.14 23.05
N ALA A 468 -63.32 -20.04 23.81
CA ALA A 468 -64.35 -19.67 24.77
C ALA A 468 -64.64 -18.17 24.69
N ALA A 469 -65.87 -17.77 25.03
CA ALA A 469 -66.26 -16.36 25.05
C ALA A 469 -65.27 -15.56 25.93
N PRO A 470 -64.61 -14.51 25.40
CA PRO A 470 -63.65 -13.73 26.18
C PRO A 470 -64.28 -13.15 27.44
N THR A 471 -63.59 -13.26 28.57
CA THR A 471 -63.97 -12.59 29.81
C THR A 471 -63.35 -11.17 29.85
N THR A 472 -63.66 -10.43 30.91
CA THR A 472 -63.13 -9.08 31.13
C THR A 472 -61.61 -9.06 31.31
N THR A 473 -60.98 -10.16 31.73
CA THR A 473 -59.54 -10.23 32.06
C THR A 473 -58.78 -11.31 31.30
N THR A 474 -59.47 -12.31 30.76
CA THR A 474 -58.83 -13.46 30.09
C THR A 474 -59.59 -13.90 28.84
N LEU A 475 -58.88 -14.51 27.90
CA LEU A 475 -59.48 -15.29 26.82
C LEU A 475 -58.75 -16.63 26.69
N THR A 476 -59.42 -17.63 26.12
CA THR A 476 -58.85 -18.98 25.95
C THR A 476 -58.58 -19.25 24.48
N ILE A 477 -57.37 -19.71 24.17
CA ILE A 477 -56.97 -20.10 22.81
C ILE A 477 -57.00 -21.63 22.64
N ASP A 478 -56.91 -22.08 21.40
CA ASP A 478 -56.99 -23.49 20.98
C ASP A 478 -55.74 -24.31 21.34
N THR A 479 -54.57 -23.69 21.20
CA THR A 479 -53.25 -24.34 21.32
C THR A 479 -52.34 -23.56 22.26
N ASP A 480 -51.51 -24.27 23.03
CA ASP A 480 -50.57 -23.66 23.98
C ASP A 480 -49.63 -22.66 23.30
N LEU A 481 -49.34 -21.58 24.02
CA LEU A 481 -48.38 -20.56 23.63
C LEU A 481 -47.77 -19.96 24.91
N GLU A 482 -46.49 -19.60 24.85
CA GLU A 482 -45.80 -18.95 25.95
C GLU A 482 -45.28 -17.59 25.50
N VAL A 483 -45.81 -16.53 26.10
CA VAL A 483 -45.44 -15.15 25.84
C VAL A 483 -45.35 -14.42 27.17
N THR A 484 -44.12 -14.15 27.60
CA THR A 484 -43.80 -13.62 28.94
C THR A 484 -43.75 -12.10 29.00
N VAL A 485 -43.75 -11.42 27.85
CA VAL A 485 -43.77 -9.95 27.73
C VAL A 485 -45.07 -9.52 27.05
N PRO A 486 -45.76 -8.44 27.48
CA PRO A 486 -47.00 -8.01 26.86
C PRO A 486 -46.83 -7.72 25.35
N VAL A 487 -47.56 -8.45 24.50
CA VAL A 487 -47.55 -8.28 23.04
C VAL A 487 -48.93 -7.87 22.52
N PRO A 488 -49.01 -7.12 21.42
CA PRO A 488 -50.30 -6.77 20.82
C PRO A 488 -51.01 -7.99 20.24
N VAL A 489 -52.34 -7.95 20.27
CA VAL A 489 -53.22 -8.94 19.62
C VAL A 489 -53.75 -8.36 18.31
N PHE A 490 -53.76 -9.19 17.27
CA PHE A 490 -54.28 -8.80 15.96
C PHE A 490 -55.51 -9.63 15.59
N LYS A 491 -56.51 -8.98 14.96
CA LYS A 491 -57.70 -9.56 14.33
C LYS A 491 -57.83 -8.90 12.96
N SER A 492 -58.37 -9.60 11.95
CA SER A 492 -58.60 -9.05 10.60
C SER A 492 -59.13 -7.61 10.64
N ALA A 493 -58.32 -6.63 10.24
CA ALA A 493 -58.60 -5.20 10.25
C ALA A 493 -59.05 -4.68 8.87
N TYR A 494 -59.70 -5.56 8.09
CA TYR A 494 -60.41 -5.30 6.84
C TYR A 494 -59.68 -4.39 5.82
N GLY A 495 -58.35 -4.37 5.87
CA GLY A 495 -57.44 -3.71 4.93
C GLY A 495 -56.26 -4.62 4.61
N TYR A 496 -55.14 -4.03 4.21
CA TYR A 496 -53.92 -4.68 3.74
C TYR A 496 -52.68 -4.06 4.39
N ALA A 497 -51.66 -4.89 4.54
CA ALA A 497 -50.31 -4.47 4.89
C ALA A 497 -49.38 -4.72 3.71
N TRP A 498 -48.55 -3.74 3.36
CA TRP A 498 -47.49 -3.86 2.36
C TRP A 498 -46.13 -3.71 3.02
N LYS A 499 -45.29 -4.73 2.87
CA LYS A 499 -43.90 -4.71 3.30
C LYS A 499 -43.03 -4.32 2.10
N ILE A 500 -42.34 -3.18 2.22
CA ILE A 500 -41.48 -2.58 1.20
C ILE A 500 -40.03 -2.78 1.64
N THR A 501 -39.23 -3.48 0.84
CA THR A 501 -37.80 -3.70 1.05
C THR A 501 -37.01 -2.91 0.01
N PHE A 502 -36.18 -1.96 0.44
CA PHE A 502 -35.36 -1.14 -0.45
C PHE A 502 -34.14 -1.94 -0.91
N LEU A 503 -33.91 -1.99 -2.23
CA LEU A 503 -32.86 -2.78 -2.87
C LEU A 503 -31.74 -1.87 -3.43
N ALA A 504 -31.02 -2.35 -4.47
CA ALA A 504 -29.83 -1.71 -5.01
C ALA A 504 -30.07 -0.23 -5.35
N GLY A 505 -29.15 0.63 -4.92
CA GLY A 505 -29.25 2.10 -5.03
C GLY A 505 -29.56 2.80 -3.70
N HIS A 506 -30.16 2.09 -2.73
CA HIS A 506 -30.54 2.61 -1.42
C HIS A 506 -29.74 1.95 -0.31
N VAL A 507 -28.50 2.41 -0.17
CA VAL A 507 -27.54 1.85 0.79
C VAL A 507 -27.61 2.73 2.05
N GLY A 508 -28.14 2.21 3.17
CA GLY A 508 -28.29 2.96 4.44
C GLY A 508 -29.75 3.20 4.85
N PRO A 509 -30.00 3.88 5.98
CA PRO A 509 -31.35 4.20 6.44
C PRO A 509 -32.08 5.03 5.38
N GLN A 510 -33.34 4.71 5.11
CA GLN A 510 -34.17 5.51 4.19
C GLN A 510 -35.18 6.33 4.96
N GLU A 511 -35.57 7.47 4.38
CA GLU A 511 -36.69 8.23 4.91
C GLU A 511 -37.99 7.40 4.87
N LEU A 512 -38.88 7.64 5.82
CA LEU A 512 -40.14 6.90 5.90
C LEU A 512 -41.06 7.33 4.76
N VAL A 513 -41.57 6.36 3.98
CA VAL A 513 -42.59 6.62 2.95
C VAL A 513 -43.80 7.28 3.61
N GLN A 514 -44.12 8.49 3.15
CA GLN A 514 -45.26 9.23 3.65
C GLN A 514 -46.54 8.72 3.00
N VAL A 515 -47.62 8.65 3.78
CA VAL A 515 -48.88 8.03 3.37
C VAL A 515 -50.01 9.02 3.53
N PHE A 516 -50.85 9.13 2.50
CA PHE A 516 -51.97 10.07 2.49
C PHE A 516 -53.23 9.40 1.95
N PRO A 517 -54.35 9.40 2.71
CA PRO A 517 -55.67 9.23 2.11
C PRO A 517 -55.86 10.17 0.92
N SER A 518 -56.46 9.66 -0.16
CA SER A 518 -56.77 10.45 -1.36
C SER A 518 -58.23 10.19 -1.76
N ASP A 519 -58.49 10.07 -3.06
CA ASP A 519 -59.82 10.26 -3.63
C ASP A 519 -60.78 9.21 -3.07
N SER A 520 -61.92 9.67 -2.58
CA SER A 520 -63.00 8.80 -2.05
C SER A 520 -62.56 7.85 -0.92
N TRP A 521 -61.51 8.18 -0.14
CA TRP A 521 -61.10 7.38 1.02
C TRP A 521 -62.19 7.36 2.09
N THR A 522 -62.92 6.25 2.17
CA THR A 522 -64.10 6.11 3.02
C THR A 522 -64.14 4.74 3.68
N GLY A 523 -64.86 4.63 4.80
CA GLY A 523 -64.99 3.42 5.60
C GLY A 523 -65.37 3.72 7.04
N ASN A 524 -65.58 2.70 7.87
CA ASN A 524 -65.76 2.89 9.31
C ASN A 524 -64.40 3.08 9.99
N ASN A 525 -64.11 4.31 10.43
CA ASN A 525 -62.84 4.71 11.05
C ASN A 525 -61.60 4.30 10.21
N PRO A 526 -61.53 4.72 8.94
CA PRO A 526 -60.52 4.24 8.01
C PRO A 526 -59.19 4.96 8.27
N GLY A 527 -58.10 4.21 8.33
CA GLY A 527 -56.75 4.75 8.56
C GLY A 527 -55.71 4.11 7.67
N ILE A 528 -54.60 4.82 7.46
CA ILE A 528 -53.39 4.32 6.80
C ILE A 528 -52.16 4.86 7.52
N VAL A 529 -51.19 4.00 7.80
CA VAL A 529 -49.96 4.35 8.53
C VAL A 529 -48.75 3.68 7.89
N ALA A 530 -47.59 4.31 7.99
CA ALA A 530 -46.31 3.70 7.66
C ALA A 530 -45.39 3.67 8.88
N ASN A 531 -44.55 2.64 8.97
CA ASN A 531 -43.49 2.54 9.96
C ASN A 531 -42.26 1.82 9.39
N SER A 532 -41.06 2.16 9.88
CA SER A 532 -39.85 1.39 9.60
C SER A 532 -39.87 0.11 10.46
N VAL A 533 -39.67 -1.04 9.82
CA VAL A 533 -39.55 -2.35 10.46
C VAL A 533 -38.08 -2.69 10.68
N GLN A 534 -37.22 -2.30 9.74
CA GLN A 534 -35.78 -2.48 9.83
C GLN A 534 -35.09 -1.28 9.18
N LYS A 535 -34.30 -0.54 9.96
CA LYS A 535 -33.46 0.51 9.39
C LYS A 535 -32.36 -0.09 8.52
N GLY A 536 -32.18 0.45 7.32
CA GLY A 536 -31.09 0.07 6.43
C GLY A 536 -29.74 0.44 7.05
N ARG A 537 -28.70 -0.34 6.73
CA ARG A 537 -27.33 -0.06 7.17
C ARG A 537 -26.36 -0.23 6.01
N GLN A 538 -25.54 0.80 5.76
CA GLN A 538 -24.51 0.72 4.73
C GLN A 538 -23.48 -0.38 5.07
N PRO A 539 -22.98 -1.15 4.08
CA PRO A 539 -21.92 -2.12 4.30
C PRO A 539 -20.70 -1.48 4.93
N ILE A 540 -20.23 -0.35 4.40
CA ILE A 540 -19.16 0.47 4.97
C ILE A 540 -19.43 1.95 4.71
N SER A 541 -19.10 2.80 5.68
CA SER A 541 -19.12 4.26 5.58
C SER A 541 -18.10 4.86 6.55
N GLY A 542 -18.03 6.20 6.62
CA GLY A 542 -17.08 6.91 7.48
C GLY A 542 -15.68 7.04 6.87
N THR A 543 -14.71 7.21 7.75
CA THR A 543 -13.33 7.62 7.44
C THR A 543 -12.30 6.72 8.13
N PHE A 544 -11.08 6.72 7.62
CA PHE A 544 -9.91 6.08 8.24
C PHE A 544 -8.67 6.97 8.05
N ARG A 545 -7.64 6.77 8.86
CA ARG A 545 -6.36 7.49 8.75
C ARG A 545 -5.23 6.52 8.46
N VAL A 546 -4.18 7.03 7.83
CA VAL A 546 -2.95 6.29 7.57
C VAL A 546 -1.78 7.07 8.13
N ALA A 547 -0.90 6.40 8.86
CA ALA A 547 0.31 6.97 9.40
C ALA A 547 1.54 6.22 8.90
N PHE A 548 2.64 6.95 8.73
CA PHE A 548 3.92 6.40 8.31
C PHE A 548 5.03 6.89 9.23
N VAL A 549 5.86 5.95 9.68
CA VAL A 549 6.98 6.19 10.60
C VAL A 549 8.30 6.04 9.86
N SER A 550 9.11 7.10 9.84
CA SER A 550 10.46 7.08 9.28
C SER A 550 11.40 7.94 10.12
N GLY A 551 12.60 7.43 10.39
CA GLY A 551 13.64 8.17 11.15
C GLY A 551 13.25 8.55 12.59
N GLY A 552 12.33 7.82 13.22
CA GLY A 552 11.83 8.13 14.57
C GLY A 552 10.74 9.21 14.61
N LEU A 553 10.32 9.73 13.45
CA LEU A 553 9.19 10.64 13.30
C LEU A 553 7.98 9.87 12.75
N SER A 554 6.79 10.16 13.28
CA SER A 554 5.51 9.63 12.80
C SER A 554 4.68 10.78 12.28
N ASP A 555 4.08 10.61 11.10
CA ASP A 555 3.14 11.57 10.52
C ASP A 555 1.90 10.82 10.01
N SER A 556 0.74 11.47 10.04
CA SER A 556 -0.56 10.87 9.75
C SER A 556 -1.41 11.72 8.84
N THR A 557 -2.14 11.07 7.93
CA THR A 557 -3.09 11.75 7.06
C THR A 557 -4.26 12.36 7.85
N PRO A 558 -4.94 13.37 7.28
CA PRO A 558 -6.33 13.71 7.64
C PRO A 558 -7.27 12.49 7.51
N PRO A 559 -8.52 12.56 8.04
CA PRO A 559 -9.52 11.52 7.80
C PRO A 559 -9.72 11.30 6.30
N LEU A 560 -9.46 10.09 5.84
CA LEU A 560 -9.65 9.68 4.45
C LEU A 560 -10.99 8.97 4.34
N PRO A 561 -11.86 9.33 3.38
CA PRO A 561 -13.12 8.63 3.21
C PRO A 561 -12.87 7.16 2.88
N HIS A 562 -13.74 6.26 3.38
CA HIS A 562 -13.64 4.81 3.18
C HIS A 562 -13.51 4.37 1.70
N ASN A 563 -13.89 5.22 0.75
CA ASN A 563 -13.86 5.00 -0.69
C ASN A 563 -12.87 5.91 -1.45
N ILE A 564 -11.87 6.48 -0.77
CA ILE A 564 -10.88 7.40 -1.34
C ILE A 564 -10.27 6.86 -2.66
N SER A 565 -10.12 7.74 -3.65
CA SER A 565 -9.51 7.40 -4.95
C SER A 565 -8.01 7.15 -4.79
N SER A 566 -7.40 6.42 -5.74
CA SER A 566 -5.94 6.19 -5.73
C SER A 566 -5.15 7.50 -5.80
N VAL A 567 -5.62 8.46 -6.60
CA VAL A 567 -4.99 9.79 -6.73
C VAL A 567 -5.04 10.55 -5.42
N ASN A 568 -6.20 10.63 -4.78
CA ASN A 568 -6.33 11.37 -3.52
C ASN A 568 -5.59 10.68 -2.37
N MET A 569 -5.54 9.34 -2.37
CA MET A 569 -4.73 8.56 -1.44
C MET A 569 -3.24 8.84 -1.63
N GLN A 570 -2.78 8.91 -2.88
CA GLN A 570 -1.39 9.21 -3.19
C GLN A 570 -1.03 10.61 -2.71
N THR A 571 -1.84 11.62 -3.03
CA THR A 571 -1.65 12.99 -2.53
C THR A 571 -1.63 13.05 -1.01
N ALA A 572 -2.52 12.33 -0.33
CA ALA A 572 -2.58 12.32 1.13
C ALA A 572 -1.32 11.71 1.75
N LEU A 573 -0.84 10.59 1.20
CA LEU A 573 0.42 9.99 1.65
C LEU A 573 1.61 10.89 1.31
N GLU A 574 1.77 11.36 0.08
CA GLU A 574 2.92 12.19 -0.34
C GLU A 574 2.94 13.58 0.34
N SER A 575 1.87 13.98 1.02
CA SER A 575 1.86 15.18 1.88
C SER A 575 2.48 14.97 3.27
N LEU A 576 2.73 13.72 3.67
CA LEU A 576 3.37 13.41 4.95
C LEU A 576 4.87 13.68 4.85
N VAL A 577 5.42 14.37 5.84
CA VAL A 577 6.86 14.70 5.85
C VAL A 577 7.75 13.47 6.04
N THR A 578 7.18 12.36 6.51
CA THR A 578 7.89 11.11 6.82
C THR A 578 7.94 10.14 5.64
N ILE A 579 7.16 10.35 4.57
CA ILE A 579 7.10 9.44 3.42
C ILE A 579 7.56 10.18 2.15
N GLY A 580 8.28 9.47 1.27
CA GLY A 580 8.59 10.03 -0.05
C GLY A 580 7.62 9.53 -1.12
N ALA A 581 7.96 9.74 -2.38
CA ALA A 581 7.11 9.37 -3.50
C ALA A 581 6.62 7.91 -3.47
N VAL A 582 5.32 7.73 -3.76
CA VAL A 582 4.63 6.43 -3.82
C VAL A 582 3.77 6.33 -5.09
N ASN A 583 3.51 5.10 -5.53
CA ASN A 583 2.51 4.83 -6.57
C ASN A 583 1.39 3.96 -5.99
N ILE A 584 0.13 4.31 -6.25
CA ILE A 584 -1.03 3.65 -5.66
C ILE A 584 -1.99 3.14 -6.73
N THR A 585 -2.36 1.87 -6.62
CA THR A 585 -3.46 1.27 -7.39
C THR A 585 -4.60 0.88 -6.45
N ARG A 586 -5.86 0.99 -6.92
CA ARG A 586 -7.05 0.68 -6.12
C ARG A 586 -7.91 -0.37 -6.81
N SER A 587 -8.46 -1.31 -6.04
CA SER A 587 -9.45 -2.29 -6.51
C SER A 587 -10.56 -2.50 -5.47
N ALA A 588 -11.78 -2.83 -5.92
CA ALA A 588 -12.89 -3.21 -5.03
C ALA A 588 -12.73 -4.67 -4.58
N ASN A 589 -13.04 -4.97 -3.32
CA ASN A 589 -12.82 -6.30 -2.71
C ASN A 589 -14.09 -6.90 -2.07
N GLY A 590 -15.25 -6.64 -2.67
CA GLY A 590 -16.56 -6.92 -2.08
C GLY A 590 -17.18 -5.63 -1.56
N TYR A 591 -17.30 -5.49 -0.25
CA TYR A 591 -17.86 -4.29 0.40
C TYR A 591 -16.81 -3.24 0.81
N GLY A 592 -15.54 -3.42 0.45
CA GLY A 592 -14.47 -2.45 0.71
C GLY A 592 -13.50 -2.31 -0.47
N TYR A 593 -12.29 -1.85 -0.19
CA TYR A 593 -11.26 -1.60 -1.21
C TYR A 593 -9.88 -2.05 -0.76
N ASN A 594 -9.06 -2.46 -1.74
CA ASN A 594 -7.63 -2.65 -1.60
C ASN A 594 -6.90 -1.49 -2.28
N TRP A 595 -5.96 -0.85 -1.58
CA TRP A 595 -4.99 0.07 -2.14
C TRP A 595 -3.61 -0.56 -2.06
N VAL A 596 -2.96 -0.79 -3.20
CA VAL A 596 -1.58 -1.30 -3.26
C VAL A 596 -0.65 -0.10 -3.42
N ILE A 597 0.18 0.15 -2.41
CA ILE A 597 1.13 1.25 -2.30
C ILE A 597 2.53 0.71 -2.60
N THR A 598 3.15 1.23 -3.66
CA THR A 598 4.53 0.93 -4.05
C THR A 598 5.43 2.08 -3.64
N PHE A 599 6.44 1.82 -2.81
CA PHE A 599 7.38 2.85 -2.32
C PHE A 599 8.48 3.10 -3.36
N LEU A 600 8.61 4.33 -3.86
CA LEU A 600 9.51 4.68 -4.97
C LEU A 600 10.79 5.39 -4.50
N SER A 601 10.69 6.14 -3.40
CA SER A 601 11.77 6.91 -2.81
C SER A 601 12.57 6.14 -1.75
N GLU A 602 12.03 5.09 -1.13
CA GLU A 602 12.72 4.39 -0.03
C GLU A 602 13.09 2.96 -0.44
N LEU A 603 14.39 2.66 -0.47
CA LEU A 603 14.90 1.30 -0.67
C LEU A 603 15.62 0.81 0.60
N LYS A 604 15.26 1.28 1.80
CA LYS A 604 15.84 0.68 3.02
C LYS A 604 15.15 -0.65 3.29
N ASN A 605 15.90 -1.64 3.78
CA ASN A 605 15.38 -2.98 4.13
C ASN A 605 14.36 -2.96 5.30
N ASP A 606 13.94 -1.76 5.74
CA ASP A 606 13.12 -1.53 6.92
C ASP A 606 12.22 -0.30 6.72
N ILE A 607 11.37 -0.36 5.70
CA ILE A 607 10.26 0.59 5.53
C ILE A 607 9.19 0.19 6.54
N SER A 608 8.88 1.06 7.50
CA SER A 608 7.85 0.76 8.51
C SER A 608 6.54 0.36 7.84
N LEU A 609 5.83 -0.61 8.44
CA LEU A 609 4.47 -0.93 8.00
C LEU A 609 3.59 0.32 8.22
N LEU A 610 2.82 0.71 7.21
CA LEU A 610 1.81 1.77 7.32
C LEU A 610 0.89 1.43 8.49
N SER A 611 0.71 2.35 9.42
CA SER A 611 -0.28 2.19 10.49
C SER A 611 -1.61 2.72 10.00
N VAL A 612 -2.71 2.04 10.34
CA VAL A 612 -4.05 2.43 9.92
C VAL A 612 -4.97 2.52 11.12
N ASP A 613 -5.74 3.60 11.18
CA ASP A 613 -6.77 3.82 12.19
C ASP A 613 -8.14 3.89 11.50
N GLY A 614 -8.99 2.91 11.79
CA GLY A 614 -10.35 2.82 11.26
C GLY A 614 -11.42 3.00 12.32
N THR A 615 -11.12 3.64 13.45
CA THR A 615 -12.09 3.88 14.54
C THR A 615 -13.33 4.66 14.07
N GLU A 616 -13.18 5.51 13.04
CA GLU A 616 -14.26 6.28 12.42
C GLU A 616 -14.98 5.52 11.29
N LEU A 617 -14.56 4.28 10.95
CA LEU A 617 -15.27 3.45 9.98
C LEU A 617 -16.53 2.87 10.60
N GLN A 618 -17.62 2.93 9.84
CA GLN A 618 -18.92 2.42 10.25
C GLN A 618 -19.38 1.33 9.28
N GLY A 619 -20.12 0.35 9.81
CA GLY A 619 -20.68 -0.75 9.02
C GLY A 619 -20.55 -2.09 9.75
N PRO A 620 -21.29 -3.13 9.36
CA PRO A 620 -21.21 -4.45 9.99
C PRO A 620 -19.78 -5.02 9.87
N GLY A 621 -19.01 -5.04 10.97
CA GLY A 621 -17.63 -5.55 10.96
C GLY A 621 -16.67 -4.74 10.08
N ALA A 622 -16.95 -3.44 9.89
CA ALA A 622 -16.05 -2.54 9.18
C ALA A 622 -14.67 -2.50 9.86
N ARG A 623 -13.62 -2.69 9.07
CA ARG A 623 -12.24 -2.67 9.54
C ARG A 623 -11.30 -2.21 8.44
N VAL A 624 -10.18 -1.64 8.84
CA VAL A 624 -9.04 -1.34 7.97
C VAL A 624 -7.82 -2.10 8.48
N LEU A 625 -7.04 -2.65 7.55
CA LEU A 625 -5.80 -3.35 7.84
C LEU A 625 -4.74 -2.90 6.84
N SER A 626 -3.49 -2.87 7.29
CA SER A 626 -2.32 -2.73 6.45
C SER A 626 -1.52 -4.03 6.48
N ALA A 627 -0.93 -4.40 5.34
CA ALA A 627 -0.07 -5.56 5.26
C ALA A 627 1.06 -5.31 4.26
N ARG A 628 2.26 -5.80 4.56
CA ARG A 628 3.34 -5.86 3.58
C ARG A 628 3.07 -7.01 2.62
N THR A 629 2.81 -6.70 1.36
CA THR A 629 2.51 -7.69 0.33
C THR A 629 3.74 -8.11 -0.46
N PHE A 630 4.73 -7.22 -0.59
CA PHE A 630 6.00 -7.53 -1.22
C PHE A 630 7.12 -6.80 -0.49
N ALA A 631 8.09 -7.53 0.07
CA ALA A 631 9.21 -6.90 0.76
C ALA A 631 10.22 -6.31 -0.25
N GLY A 632 10.67 -5.08 -0.02
CA GLY A 632 11.74 -4.49 -0.82
C GLY A 632 13.07 -5.19 -0.53
N ILE A 633 13.88 -5.41 -1.56
CA ILE A 633 15.24 -5.95 -1.45
C ILE A 633 16.20 -4.88 -1.92
N GLN A 634 17.18 -4.51 -1.08
CA GLN A 634 18.22 -3.58 -1.51
C GLN A 634 19.06 -4.15 -2.67
N PRO A 635 19.51 -3.27 -3.57
CA PRO A 635 20.62 -3.55 -4.47
C PRO A 635 21.81 -4.23 -3.77
N THR A 636 22.20 -5.43 -4.19
CA THR A 636 23.37 -6.13 -3.64
C THR A 636 24.68 -5.65 -4.24
N PHE A 637 25.78 -5.71 -3.48
CA PHE A 637 27.12 -5.27 -3.89
C PHE A 637 28.01 -6.37 -4.52
N TYR A 638 27.45 -7.36 -5.22
CA TYR A 638 28.22 -8.39 -5.94
C TYR A 638 28.42 -8.06 -7.44
N CYS A 639 29.40 -8.70 -8.10
CA CYS A 639 30.41 -8.13 -9.03
C CYS A 639 30.05 -7.50 -10.42
N THR A 640 31.01 -6.68 -10.89
CA THR A 640 31.38 -6.21 -12.27
C THR A 640 30.65 -5.07 -12.99
N LYS A 641 29.45 -4.62 -12.60
CA LYS A 641 28.76 -3.49 -13.27
C LYS A 641 28.10 -2.52 -12.27
N TYR A 642 27.95 -1.24 -12.61
CA TYR A 642 27.33 -0.22 -11.78
C TYR A 642 26.09 0.37 -12.47
N ALA A 643 24.92 0.19 -11.89
CA ALA A 643 23.77 1.04 -12.16
C ALA A 643 23.88 2.32 -11.32
N ILE A 644 23.51 3.44 -11.93
CA ILE A 644 23.62 4.77 -11.32
C ILE A 644 22.27 5.47 -11.48
N ARG A 645 21.82 6.13 -10.42
CA ARG A 645 20.62 6.97 -10.45
C ARG A 645 20.82 8.27 -9.70
N VAL A 646 20.07 9.30 -10.11
CA VAL A 646 20.12 10.63 -9.52
C VAL A 646 18.71 11.05 -9.12
N ARG A 647 18.58 11.69 -7.95
CA ARG A 647 17.33 12.25 -7.43
C ARG A 647 17.52 13.72 -7.10
N ALA A 648 16.53 14.53 -7.43
CA ALA A 648 16.46 15.93 -7.02
C ALA A 648 15.66 16.08 -5.72
N HIS A 649 16.01 17.09 -4.91
CA HIS A 649 15.36 17.41 -3.64
C HIS A 649 14.86 18.86 -3.61
N ASN A 650 13.78 19.12 -2.89
CA ASN A 650 13.33 20.47 -2.51
C ASN A 650 12.69 20.44 -1.10
N SER A 651 11.96 21.49 -0.71
CA SER A 651 11.29 21.56 0.60
C SER A 651 10.34 20.39 0.90
N GLU A 652 9.82 19.72 -0.14
CA GLU A 652 8.90 18.58 -0.03
C GLU A 652 9.63 17.22 -0.01
N GLY A 653 10.96 17.21 -0.10
CA GLY A 653 11.80 16.01 -0.04
C GLY A 653 12.38 15.56 -1.38
N TYR A 654 12.86 14.31 -1.44
CA TYR A 654 13.45 13.71 -2.64
C TYR A 654 12.38 13.17 -3.59
N GLY A 655 12.42 13.62 -4.85
CA GLY A 655 11.54 13.09 -5.89
C GLY A 655 12.03 11.80 -6.54
N TYR A 656 11.41 11.48 -7.68
CA TYR A 656 11.71 10.27 -8.44
C TYR A 656 13.17 10.21 -8.87
N ALA A 657 13.67 8.98 -9.01
CA ALA A 657 15.01 8.74 -9.52
C ALA A 657 15.00 8.69 -11.05
N ALA A 658 16.01 9.31 -11.66
CA ALA A 658 16.39 9.02 -13.03
C ALA A 658 17.63 8.11 -13.03
N SER A 659 17.51 6.95 -13.66
CA SER A 659 18.66 6.06 -13.90
C SER A 659 19.45 6.52 -15.13
N ILE A 660 20.72 6.15 -15.19
CA ILE A 660 21.54 6.36 -16.40
C ILE A 660 20.90 5.69 -17.62
N VAL A 661 21.00 6.34 -18.78
CA VAL A 661 20.41 5.84 -20.05
C VAL A 661 20.94 4.45 -20.44
N SER A 662 22.21 4.17 -20.13
CA SER A 662 22.86 2.89 -20.44
C SER A 662 22.47 1.74 -19.49
N GLY A 663 21.69 2.01 -18.44
CA GLY A 663 21.34 1.06 -17.37
C GLY A 663 22.52 0.75 -16.45
N PHE A 664 23.64 0.29 -17.01
CA PHE A 664 24.86 -0.02 -16.29
C PHE A 664 26.11 0.58 -16.95
N GLN A 665 27.12 0.87 -16.13
CA GLN A 665 28.48 1.21 -16.56
C GLN A 665 29.52 0.37 -15.83
N ILE A 666 30.61 0.06 -16.54
CA ILE A 666 31.74 -0.71 -16.02
C ILE A 666 32.97 0.20 -16.09
N PRO A 667 33.56 0.60 -14.95
CA PRO A 667 34.89 1.21 -14.96
C PRO A 667 35.86 0.26 -15.65
N ARG A 668 36.52 0.72 -16.71
CA ARG A 668 37.43 -0.08 -17.52
C ARG A 668 38.64 0.74 -17.95
N THR A 669 39.76 0.05 -18.17
CA THR A 669 41.06 0.58 -18.58
C THR A 669 41.75 -0.41 -19.53
N THR A 670 42.94 -0.08 -20.03
CA THR A 670 43.73 -0.99 -20.87
C THR A 670 44.16 -2.24 -20.08
N PRO A 671 44.40 -3.39 -20.75
CA PRO A 671 44.81 -4.60 -20.06
C PRO A 671 46.18 -4.44 -19.41
N SER A 672 46.52 -5.33 -18.46
CA SER A 672 47.89 -5.44 -17.96
C SER A 672 48.84 -6.09 -19.00
N ALA A 673 50.15 -6.09 -18.75
CA ALA A 673 51.12 -6.69 -19.68
C ALA A 673 50.93 -8.22 -19.81
N PRO A 674 51.14 -8.80 -21.00
CA PRO A 674 51.12 -10.26 -21.20
C PRO A 674 52.10 -11.01 -20.29
N GLN A 675 51.76 -12.24 -19.91
CA GLN A 675 52.58 -13.06 -18.99
C GLN A 675 53.37 -14.14 -19.73
N ASN A 676 54.37 -14.73 -19.07
CA ASN A 676 55.16 -15.86 -19.57
C ASN A 676 55.68 -15.66 -21.01
N VAL A 677 56.19 -14.46 -21.30
CA VAL A 677 56.64 -14.11 -22.65
C VAL A 677 58.01 -14.75 -22.90
N GLU A 678 58.12 -15.54 -23.94
CA GLU A 678 59.34 -16.26 -24.31
C GLU A 678 59.64 -16.12 -25.79
N LEU A 679 60.93 -16.02 -26.13
CA LEU A 679 61.42 -15.88 -27.49
C LEU A 679 62.27 -17.09 -27.87
N LEU A 680 61.84 -17.81 -28.90
CA LEU A 680 62.49 -19.01 -29.41
C LEU A 680 63.07 -18.72 -30.80
N ILE A 681 64.23 -19.33 -31.09
CA ILE A 681 64.80 -19.32 -32.44
C ILE A 681 64.25 -20.55 -33.17
N LEU A 682 63.50 -20.36 -34.26
CA LEU A 682 63.03 -21.47 -35.09
C LEU A 682 64.07 -21.84 -36.16
N SER A 683 64.62 -20.83 -36.84
CA SER A 683 65.60 -20.97 -37.91
C SER A 683 66.39 -19.68 -38.14
N SER A 684 67.24 -19.64 -39.17
CA SER A 684 67.84 -18.38 -39.67
C SER A 684 66.84 -17.37 -40.23
N LYS A 685 65.58 -17.76 -40.45
CA LYS A 685 64.52 -16.92 -41.05
C LYS A 685 63.35 -16.61 -40.11
N TYR A 686 63.22 -17.35 -39.01
CA TYR A 686 62.05 -17.22 -38.13
C TYR A 686 62.44 -17.25 -36.64
N LEU A 687 61.84 -16.33 -35.89
CA LEU A 687 61.74 -16.37 -34.44
C LEU A 687 60.30 -16.68 -34.04
N LYS A 688 60.08 -17.26 -32.87
CA LYS A 688 58.74 -17.47 -32.32
C LYS A 688 58.63 -16.73 -30.99
N LEU A 689 57.70 -15.79 -30.91
CA LEU A 689 57.27 -15.22 -29.65
C LEU A 689 56.10 -16.04 -29.13
N ARG A 690 56.09 -16.37 -27.84
CA ARG A 690 54.97 -17.04 -27.19
C ARG A 690 54.67 -16.43 -25.83
N TRP A 691 53.40 -16.40 -25.43
CA TRP A 691 52.97 -15.75 -24.19
C TRP A 691 51.64 -16.33 -23.66
N SER A 692 51.30 -15.97 -22.42
CA SER A 692 50.01 -16.20 -21.77
C SER A 692 49.23 -14.89 -21.64
N ALA A 693 47.91 -15.01 -21.44
CA ALA A 693 47.02 -13.88 -21.22
C ALA A 693 47.51 -12.95 -20.10
N PRO A 694 47.18 -11.64 -20.16
CA PRO A 694 47.52 -10.70 -19.10
C PRO A 694 46.78 -11.06 -17.79
N LYS A 695 47.35 -10.65 -16.64
CA LYS A 695 46.76 -10.92 -15.31
C LYS A 695 45.38 -10.28 -15.12
N SER A 696 45.19 -9.12 -15.72
CA SER A 696 43.96 -8.33 -15.75
C SER A 696 43.68 -7.90 -17.19
N ASP A 697 42.44 -8.04 -17.61
CA ASP A 697 41.89 -7.58 -18.89
C ASP A 697 41.52 -6.08 -18.88
N GLY A 698 41.59 -5.43 -17.71
CA GLY A 698 41.23 -4.03 -17.54
C GLY A 698 39.72 -3.79 -17.40
N GLY A 699 38.89 -4.82 -17.17
CA GLY A 699 37.44 -4.69 -16.98
C GLY A 699 36.62 -4.81 -18.28
N THR A 700 37.25 -5.20 -19.38
CA THR A 700 36.65 -5.47 -20.69
C THR A 700 37.53 -6.47 -21.45
N ALA A 701 36.96 -7.26 -22.35
CA ALA A 701 37.65 -8.40 -22.95
C ALA A 701 38.89 -7.98 -23.75
N VAL A 702 39.96 -8.78 -23.66
CA VAL A 702 41.13 -8.65 -24.54
C VAL A 702 40.72 -9.04 -25.96
N LEU A 703 40.95 -8.15 -26.92
CA LEU A 703 40.59 -8.32 -28.32
C LEU A 703 41.77 -8.80 -29.18
N GLY A 704 43.00 -8.69 -28.66
CA GLY A 704 44.20 -9.11 -29.37
C GLY A 704 45.51 -8.76 -28.68
N TYR A 705 46.60 -8.95 -29.41
CA TYR A 705 47.96 -8.61 -28.98
C TYR A 705 48.71 -7.87 -30.07
N ARG A 706 49.35 -6.76 -29.73
CA ARG A 706 50.27 -6.05 -30.62
C ARG A 706 51.68 -6.54 -30.37
N LEU A 707 52.33 -7.06 -31.41
CA LEU A 707 53.72 -7.50 -31.39
C LEU A 707 54.59 -6.48 -32.10
N GLN A 708 55.78 -6.22 -31.54
CA GLN A 708 56.75 -5.29 -32.10
C GLN A 708 58.14 -5.91 -32.01
N TRP A 709 58.94 -5.80 -33.06
CA TRP A 709 60.32 -6.25 -33.07
C TRP A 709 61.24 -5.23 -33.75
N ASP A 710 62.50 -5.13 -33.33
CA ASP A 710 63.46 -4.20 -33.92
C ASP A 710 64.88 -4.74 -33.80
N THR A 711 65.79 -4.25 -34.63
CA THR A 711 67.23 -4.51 -34.50
C THR A 711 67.88 -3.62 -33.42
N ALA A 712 67.23 -2.53 -33.03
CA ALA A 712 67.63 -1.65 -31.94
C ALA A 712 66.79 -1.90 -30.67
N SER A 713 67.44 -1.99 -29.51
CA SER A 713 66.77 -2.24 -28.21
C SER A 713 65.83 -1.12 -27.76
N THR A 714 65.94 0.06 -28.38
CA THR A 714 65.16 1.26 -28.06
C THR A 714 63.90 1.42 -28.91
N PHE A 715 63.68 0.58 -29.93
CA PHE A 715 62.51 0.64 -30.83
C PHE A 715 62.27 2.08 -31.39
N PRO A 716 63.29 2.74 -31.97
CA PRO A 716 63.25 4.18 -32.26
C PRO A 716 62.15 4.60 -33.25
N ASN A 717 61.72 3.69 -34.12
CA ASN A 717 60.77 3.98 -35.21
C ASN A 717 59.36 3.42 -34.96
N VAL A 718 59.09 2.89 -33.77
CA VAL A 718 57.83 2.17 -33.50
C VAL A 718 56.57 3.04 -33.60
N ASN A 719 56.73 4.35 -33.47
CA ASN A 719 55.65 5.34 -33.61
C ASN A 719 55.59 5.96 -35.02
N SER A 720 56.52 5.59 -35.92
CA SER A 720 56.52 6.13 -37.28
C SER A 720 55.41 5.49 -38.10
N PRO A 721 54.67 6.28 -38.92
CA PRO A 721 53.77 5.71 -39.91
C PRO A 721 54.60 4.83 -40.86
N ASN A 722 54.15 3.59 -41.11
CA ASN A 722 54.84 2.53 -41.88
C ASN A 722 55.99 1.80 -41.15
N TYR A 723 55.92 1.66 -39.83
CA TYR A 723 56.79 0.72 -39.12
C TYR A 723 56.39 -0.74 -39.45
N ASP A 724 57.13 -1.38 -40.35
CA ASP A 724 56.84 -2.73 -40.86
C ASP A 724 57.19 -3.87 -39.88
N PHE A 725 57.89 -3.58 -38.79
CA PHE A 725 58.29 -4.58 -37.79
C PHE A 725 57.29 -4.69 -36.62
N GLN A 726 56.01 -4.78 -36.96
CA GLN A 726 54.93 -4.99 -36.02
C GLN A 726 53.84 -5.91 -36.59
N ALA A 727 53.03 -6.51 -35.72
CA ALA A 727 51.85 -7.26 -36.09
C ALA A 727 50.76 -7.09 -35.02
N VAL A 728 49.50 -7.28 -35.41
CA VAL A 728 48.38 -7.41 -34.48
C VAL A 728 47.81 -8.81 -34.63
N LEU A 729 47.83 -9.59 -33.55
CA LEU A 729 47.16 -10.87 -33.46
C LEU A 729 45.80 -10.64 -32.81
N GLU A 730 44.73 -10.68 -33.61
CA GLU A 730 43.36 -10.67 -33.09
C GLU A 730 43.04 -12.03 -32.46
N VAL A 731 42.29 -12.01 -31.35
CA VAL A 731 41.88 -13.23 -30.64
C VAL A 731 40.39 -13.15 -30.32
N ASP A 732 39.73 -14.31 -30.22
CA ASP A 732 38.36 -14.34 -29.71
C ASP A 732 38.36 -13.85 -28.25
N SER A 733 37.35 -13.06 -27.88
CA SER A 733 37.17 -12.53 -26.53
C SER A 733 37.18 -13.56 -25.40
N LYS A 734 36.95 -14.85 -25.72
CA LYS A 734 36.95 -15.98 -24.78
C LYS A 734 38.21 -16.84 -24.85
N ASP A 735 39.09 -16.62 -25.83
CA ASP A 735 40.32 -17.38 -25.95
C ASP A 735 41.31 -16.96 -24.85
N THR A 736 41.68 -17.91 -24.00
CA THR A 736 42.63 -17.70 -22.89
C THR A 736 44.07 -18.07 -23.27
N GLY A 737 44.30 -18.50 -24.51
CA GLY A 737 45.59 -18.93 -25.01
C GLY A 737 45.94 -20.36 -24.60
N PRO A 738 47.24 -20.74 -24.65
CA PRO A 738 48.39 -19.85 -24.80
C PRO A 738 48.59 -19.38 -26.25
N PHE A 739 49.24 -18.22 -26.42
CA PHE A 739 49.37 -17.54 -27.72
C PHE A 739 50.79 -17.60 -28.26
N PHE A 740 50.95 -17.60 -29.58
CA PHE A 740 52.25 -17.47 -30.23
C PHE A 740 52.17 -16.73 -31.56
N TYR A 741 53.31 -16.23 -32.02
CA TYR A 741 53.46 -15.61 -33.33
C TYR A 741 54.84 -15.92 -33.90
N ASN A 742 54.87 -16.28 -35.19
CA ASN A 742 56.09 -16.55 -35.93
C ASN A 742 56.56 -15.26 -36.61
N ILE A 743 57.64 -14.69 -36.08
CA ILE A 743 58.26 -13.46 -36.60
C ILE A 743 59.19 -13.84 -37.74
N PHE A 744 58.93 -13.29 -38.93
CA PHE A 744 59.85 -13.39 -40.06
C PHE A 744 61.05 -12.45 -39.85
N ALA A 745 62.25 -13.01 -39.91
CA ALA A 745 63.51 -12.31 -39.75
C ALA A 745 64.29 -12.34 -41.08
N PRO A 746 64.13 -11.32 -41.95
CA PRO A 746 64.69 -11.33 -43.30
C PRO A 746 66.22 -11.26 -43.35
N VAL A 747 66.87 -10.80 -42.27
CA VAL A 747 68.32 -10.67 -42.16
C VAL A 747 68.83 -11.31 -40.88
N VAL A 748 70.04 -11.88 -40.92
CA VAL A 748 70.64 -12.61 -39.79
C VAL A 748 71.33 -11.63 -38.81
N THR A 749 70.52 -10.87 -38.08
CA THR A 749 70.94 -9.90 -37.06
C THR A 749 70.22 -10.14 -35.73
N THR A 750 70.61 -9.42 -34.67
CA THR A 750 69.93 -9.48 -33.38
C THR A 750 68.60 -8.73 -33.44
N TYR A 751 67.51 -9.37 -33.03
CA TYR A 751 66.19 -8.76 -32.88
C TYR A 751 65.77 -8.70 -31.42
N TYR A 752 65.28 -7.54 -31.00
CA TYR A 752 64.58 -7.28 -29.75
C TYR A 752 63.09 -7.38 -30.02
N VAL A 753 62.32 -7.98 -29.12
CA VAL A 753 60.87 -8.20 -29.30
C VAL A 753 60.11 -7.75 -28.06
N ARG A 754 58.89 -7.25 -28.23
CA ARG A 754 57.94 -6.98 -27.13
C ARG A 754 56.49 -7.19 -27.59
N VAL A 755 55.59 -7.43 -26.64
CA VAL A 755 54.16 -7.67 -26.90
C VAL A 755 53.28 -6.92 -25.91
N LEU A 756 52.17 -6.38 -26.40
CA LEU A 756 51.17 -5.62 -25.64
C LEU A 756 49.81 -6.33 -25.80
N ALA A 757 49.01 -6.41 -24.74
CA ALA A 757 47.61 -6.82 -24.85
C ALA A 757 46.74 -5.60 -25.20
N LEU A 758 45.70 -5.78 -26.01
CA LEU A 758 44.80 -4.70 -26.43
C LEU A 758 43.33 -5.04 -26.13
N ASN A 759 42.57 -4.04 -25.70
CA ASN A 759 41.12 -4.11 -25.54
C ASN A 759 40.46 -2.85 -26.14
N ASP A 760 39.17 -2.63 -25.87
CA ASP A 760 38.43 -1.45 -26.37
C ASP A 760 38.93 -0.10 -25.81
N GLN A 761 39.79 -0.10 -24.79
CA GLN A 761 40.46 1.08 -24.24
C GLN A 761 41.85 1.33 -24.87
N GLY A 762 42.34 0.40 -25.70
CA GLY A 762 43.62 0.50 -26.41
C GLY A 762 44.71 -0.45 -25.89
N ASP A 763 45.97 -0.09 -26.16
CA ASP A 763 47.13 -0.92 -25.84
C ASP A 763 47.52 -0.81 -24.35
N GLY A 764 47.64 -1.95 -23.67
CA GLY A 764 48.22 -2.07 -22.34
C GLY A 764 49.75 -1.88 -22.31
N PRO A 765 50.41 -1.99 -21.16
CA PRO A 765 51.87 -1.95 -21.09
C PRO A 765 52.51 -3.16 -21.78
N TYR A 766 53.69 -2.97 -22.36
CA TYR A 766 54.42 -4.03 -23.05
C TYR A 766 55.12 -5.00 -22.08
N ALA A 767 55.19 -6.26 -22.48
CA ALA A 767 56.04 -7.29 -21.87
C ALA A 767 57.23 -7.62 -22.78
N VAL A 768 58.37 -7.92 -22.16
CA VAL A 768 59.62 -8.28 -22.85
C VAL A 768 59.85 -9.79 -22.65
N PRO A 769 60.18 -10.55 -23.70
CA PRO A 769 60.43 -11.98 -23.59
C PRO A 769 61.69 -12.30 -22.79
N VAL A 770 61.77 -13.54 -22.33
CA VAL A 770 63.02 -14.18 -21.91
C VAL A 770 63.42 -15.22 -22.97
N PRO A 771 64.60 -15.10 -23.61
CA PRO A 771 65.54 -13.97 -23.58
C PRO A 771 64.98 -12.71 -24.27
N LYS A 772 65.49 -11.52 -23.88
CA LYS A 772 65.06 -10.20 -24.40
C LYS A 772 65.29 -10.02 -25.90
N TYR A 773 66.29 -10.70 -26.44
CA TYR A 773 66.66 -10.64 -27.84
C TYR A 773 67.16 -12.00 -28.31
N ALA A 774 67.09 -12.21 -29.63
CA ALA A 774 67.61 -13.41 -30.27
C ALA A 774 68.23 -13.07 -31.62
N ARG A 775 69.24 -13.83 -32.02
CA ARG A 775 69.80 -13.81 -33.37
C ARG A 775 69.33 -15.08 -34.11
N PRO A 776 68.54 -14.96 -35.20
CA PRO A 776 68.06 -16.10 -35.98
C PRO A 776 69.23 -16.99 -36.43
N THR A 777 69.10 -18.30 -36.24
CA THR A 777 70.15 -19.28 -36.58
C THR A 777 69.51 -20.63 -36.91
N ASP A 778 70.11 -21.37 -37.85
CA ASP A 778 69.63 -22.71 -38.19
C ASP A 778 69.84 -23.69 -37.03
N ARG A 779 68.86 -24.58 -36.83
CA ARG A 779 68.76 -25.51 -35.71
C ARG A 779 68.46 -26.92 -36.22
N THR A 780 68.56 -27.90 -35.33
CA THR A 780 68.00 -29.25 -35.57
C THR A 780 66.48 -29.17 -35.75
N PRO A 781 65.83 -30.08 -36.48
CA PRO A 781 64.38 -30.01 -36.68
C PRO A 781 63.59 -30.09 -35.37
N GLY A 782 62.37 -29.58 -35.39
CA GLY A 782 61.40 -29.89 -34.34
C GLY A 782 60.92 -31.34 -34.42
N ARG A 783 60.17 -31.78 -33.40
CA ARG A 783 59.59 -33.12 -33.39
C ARG A 783 58.56 -33.29 -34.52
N PRO A 784 58.42 -34.49 -35.11
CA PRO A 784 57.31 -34.80 -35.99
C PRO A 784 55.94 -34.58 -35.33
N GLU A 785 54.92 -34.36 -36.14
CA GLU A 785 53.54 -34.14 -35.68
C GLU A 785 52.70 -35.41 -35.87
N ASP A 786 51.66 -35.57 -35.05
CA ASP A 786 50.60 -36.59 -35.22
C ASP A 786 51.12 -38.00 -35.53
N ALA A 787 52.21 -38.43 -34.88
CA ALA A 787 52.75 -39.77 -35.09
C ALA A 787 51.80 -40.84 -34.53
N THR A 788 51.46 -41.83 -35.35
CA THR A 788 50.50 -42.91 -35.03
C THR A 788 51.11 -44.27 -35.33
N ALA A 789 50.63 -45.29 -34.63
CA ALA A 789 51.02 -46.68 -34.87
C ALA A 789 49.77 -47.56 -34.97
N THR A 790 49.60 -48.18 -36.13
CA THR A 790 48.45 -49.04 -36.47
C THR A 790 48.93 -50.47 -36.63
N VAL A 791 48.40 -51.39 -35.82
CA VAL A 791 48.73 -52.82 -35.94
C VAL A 791 48.07 -53.37 -37.21
N LEU A 792 48.89 -53.82 -38.17
CA LEU A 792 48.41 -54.43 -39.41
C LEU A 792 48.22 -55.94 -39.26
N SER A 793 49.08 -56.60 -38.48
CA SER A 793 49.03 -58.03 -38.18
C SER A 793 49.83 -58.35 -36.89
N SER A 794 49.89 -59.63 -36.48
CA SER A 794 50.71 -60.07 -35.34
C SER A 794 52.22 -59.85 -35.52
N TYR A 795 52.68 -59.42 -36.70
CA TYR A 795 54.08 -59.25 -37.06
C TYR A 795 54.30 -58.01 -37.95
N ALA A 796 53.33 -57.09 -38.03
CA ALA A 796 53.45 -55.86 -38.81
C ALA A 796 52.74 -54.68 -38.12
N ILE A 797 53.44 -53.55 -38.01
CA ILE A 797 52.91 -52.29 -37.50
C ILE A 797 53.21 -51.18 -38.51
N LEU A 798 52.18 -50.47 -38.96
CA LEU A 798 52.30 -49.26 -39.77
C LEU A 798 52.48 -48.05 -38.85
N VAL A 799 53.54 -47.29 -39.09
CA VAL A 799 53.81 -46.02 -38.42
C VAL A 799 53.61 -44.89 -39.41
N GLU A 800 52.81 -43.89 -39.05
CA GLU A 800 52.54 -42.70 -39.88
C GLU A 800 52.80 -41.43 -39.07
N TRP A 801 53.20 -40.34 -39.73
CA TRP A 801 53.46 -39.05 -39.08
C TRP A 801 53.36 -37.89 -40.06
N ASN A 802 53.17 -36.69 -39.50
CA ASN A 802 53.28 -35.43 -40.20
C ASN A 802 54.66 -34.78 -39.97
N ALA A 803 55.05 -33.90 -40.90
CA ALA A 803 56.27 -33.11 -40.71
C ALA A 803 56.12 -32.15 -39.52
N SER A 804 57.25 -31.83 -38.88
CA SER A 804 57.32 -30.81 -37.84
C SER A 804 56.78 -29.46 -38.36
N SER A 805 55.87 -28.83 -37.62
CA SER A 805 55.21 -27.59 -38.04
C SER A 805 55.66 -26.40 -37.19
N ILE A 806 55.87 -25.24 -37.84
CA ILE A 806 56.10 -23.98 -37.12
C ILE A 806 54.82 -23.42 -36.52
N ASP A 807 53.64 -23.92 -36.85
CA ASP A 807 52.33 -23.39 -36.41
C ASP A 807 51.81 -24.06 -35.13
N LYS A 808 52.75 -24.41 -34.24
CA LYS A 808 52.47 -24.92 -32.89
C LYS A 808 53.05 -23.98 -31.84
N PHE A 809 52.53 -24.01 -30.62
CA PHE A 809 52.99 -23.18 -29.50
C PHE A 809 54.45 -23.49 -29.05
N TYR A 810 54.94 -24.69 -29.36
CA TYR A 810 56.30 -25.15 -29.02
C TYR A 810 57.26 -25.00 -30.20
N TYR A 811 58.54 -25.34 -29.98
CA TYR A 811 59.56 -25.37 -31.02
C TYR A 811 59.23 -26.39 -32.12
N GLY A 812 59.21 -25.94 -33.39
CA GLY A 812 58.79 -26.73 -34.53
C GLY A 812 59.38 -26.24 -35.85
N GLY A 813 59.03 -26.91 -36.94
CA GLY A 813 59.62 -26.72 -38.27
C GLY A 813 60.85 -27.59 -38.54
N ASP A 814 61.49 -27.34 -39.68
CA ASP A 814 62.69 -28.04 -40.16
C ASP A 814 64.00 -27.48 -39.61
N GLY A 815 63.94 -26.42 -38.79
CA GLY A 815 65.12 -25.75 -38.25
C GLY A 815 65.84 -24.83 -39.24
N GLY A 816 65.25 -24.55 -40.41
CA GLY A 816 65.84 -23.72 -41.47
C GLY A 816 66.55 -24.50 -42.58
N LEU A 817 66.67 -25.81 -42.43
CA LEU A 817 67.32 -26.71 -43.37
C LEU A 817 66.40 -27.90 -43.64
N SER A 818 66.31 -28.30 -44.91
CA SER A 818 65.45 -29.41 -45.32
C SER A 818 65.71 -30.67 -44.48
N ILE A 819 64.63 -31.33 -44.07
CA ILE A 819 64.69 -32.63 -43.40
C ILE A 819 65.25 -33.65 -44.39
N THR A 820 66.36 -34.27 -44.03
CA THR A 820 67.07 -35.24 -44.87
C THR A 820 66.62 -36.68 -44.60
N GLN A 821 66.19 -36.97 -43.37
CA GLN A 821 65.84 -38.33 -42.96
C GLN A 821 64.87 -38.35 -41.77
N TYR A 822 64.10 -39.42 -41.65
CA TYR A 822 63.41 -39.79 -40.42
C TYR A 822 63.94 -41.12 -39.88
N MET A 823 64.00 -41.24 -38.56
CA MET A 823 64.29 -42.46 -37.83
C MET A 823 63.05 -42.89 -37.06
N ILE A 824 62.66 -44.15 -37.22
CA ILE A 824 61.55 -44.78 -36.51
C ILE A 824 62.19 -45.78 -35.56
N GLU A 825 62.10 -45.54 -34.26
CA GLU A 825 62.65 -46.41 -33.22
C GLU A 825 61.51 -47.18 -32.53
N TRP A 826 61.75 -48.44 -32.22
CA TRP A 826 60.83 -49.26 -31.43
C TRP A 826 61.58 -50.08 -30.37
N ASP A 827 60.96 -50.19 -29.20
CA ASP A 827 61.50 -50.89 -28.04
C ASP A 827 60.34 -51.56 -27.27
N LEU A 828 60.62 -52.68 -26.59
CA LEU A 828 59.71 -53.28 -25.61
C LEU A 828 59.59 -52.41 -24.35
N SER A 829 60.64 -51.64 -24.03
CA SER A 829 60.65 -50.69 -22.92
C SER A 829 60.12 -49.31 -23.34
N PRO A 830 59.13 -48.75 -22.62
CA PRO A 830 58.65 -47.38 -22.88
C PRO A 830 59.66 -46.30 -22.55
N ALA A 831 60.69 -46.61 -21.76
CA ALA A 831 61.78 -45.69 -21.48
C ALA A 831 62.82 -45.63 -22.60
N PHE A 832 62.77 -46.54 -23.59
CA PHE A 832 63.82 -46.73 -24.59
C PHE A 832 65.21 -46.88 -23.93
N ASP A 833 65.26 -47.61 -22.81
CA ASP A 833 66.46 -47.87 -22.00
C ASP A 833 67.15 -49.19 -22.34
N SER A 834 66.62 -49.93 -23.31
CA SER A 834 67.27 -51.08 -23.94
C SER A 834 67.79 -50.70 -25.34
N PRO A 835 68.60 -51.54 -26.01
CA PRO A 835 68.98 -51.30 -27.40
C PRO A 835 67.74 -51.29 -28.31
N ALA A 836 67.17 -50.09 -28.53
CA ALA A 836 66.03 -49.90 -29.41
C ALA A 836 66.39 -50.26 -30.85
N ALA A 837 65.53 -51.03 -31.50
CA ALA A 837 65.64 -51.28 -32.92
C ALA A 837 65.12 -50.07 -33.69
N PHE A 838 65.64 -49.84 -34.90
CA PHE A 838 65.24 -48.67 -35.67
C PHE A 838 65.26 -48.91 -37.18
N GLY A 839 64.47 -48.12 -37.88
CA GLY A 839 64.43 -48.01 -39.33
C GLY A 839 64.65 -46.57 -39.78
N LEU A 840 65.30 -46.40 -40.92
CA LEU A 840 65.57 -45.08 -41.49
C LEU A 840 64.87 -44.92 -42.84
N VAL A 841 64.26 -43.76 -43.05
CA VAL A 841 63.60 -43.41 -44.32
C VAL A 841 63.98 -42.01 -44.76
N ASP A 842 63.97 -41.76 -46.08
CA ASP A 842 64.22 -40.44 -46.67
C ASP A 842 63.28 -39.35 -46.11
N GLY A 843 63.75 -38.11 -46.03
CA GLY A 843 63.02 -36.97 -45.47
C GLY A 843 61.69 -36.61 -46.18
N THR A 844 61.42 -37.17 -47.36
CA THR A 844 60.13 -37.02 -48.04
C THR A 844 59.07 -38.03 -47.57
N LYS A 845 59.45 -39.09 -46.85
CA LYS A 845 58.53 -40.13 -46.38
C LYS A 845 57.74 -39.69 -45.14
N ARG A 846 56.51 -40.19 -45.03
CA ARG A 846 55.57 -39.93 -43.91
C ARG A 846 55.00 -41.20 -43.30
N SER A 847 55.50 -42.36 -43.74
CA SER A 847 55.09 -43.66 -43.24
C SER A 847 56.23 -44.68 -43.31
N PHE A 848 56.17 -45.68 -42.44
CA PHE A 848 57.10 -46.80 -42.36
C PHE A 848 56.39 -48.03 -41.79
N ILE A 849 56.63 -49.21 -42.35
CA ILE A 849 56.10 -50.48 -41.81
C ILE A 849 57.23 -51.18 -41.05
N ILE A 850 57.00 -51.46 -39.77
CA ILE A 850 57.86 -52.31 -38.95
C ILE A 850 57.41 -53.75 -39.14
N GLY A 851 58.32 -54.63 -39.57
CA GLY A 851 58.04 -56.04 -39.82
C GLY A 851 57.27 -56.28 -41.13
N GLY A 852 56.36 -57.24 -41.13
CA GLY A 852 55.58 -57.67 -42.31
C GLY A 852 56.24 -58.79 -43.11
N ASP A 853 55.52 -59.26 -44.13
CA ASP A 853 56.03 -60.23 -45.10
C ASP A 853 56.74 -59.45 -46.23
N ASP A 854 57.92 -59.89 -46.64
CA ASP A 854 58.64 -59.30 -47.76
C ASP A 854 57.81 -59.48 -49.04
N ALA A 855 57.45 -58.37 -49.70
CA ALA A 855 56.53 -58.37 -50.82
C ALA A 855 57.06 -59.09 -52.09
N ILE A 856 58.36 -59.40 -52.15
CA ILE A 856 59.01 -60.03 -53.30
C ILE A 856 59.31 -61.51 -53.02
N THR A 857 59.71 -61.84 -51.79
CA THR A 857 60.15 -63.19 -51.41
C THR A 857 59.12 -63.97 -50.59
N GLY A 858 58.12 -63.29 -50.04
CA GLY A 858 57.10 -63.86 -49.15
C GLY A 858 57.64 -64.30 -47.79
N VAL A 859 58.91 -63.99 -47.49
CA VAL A 859 59.54 -64.34 -46.21
C VAL A 859 58.99 -63.41 -45.12
N ARG A 860 58.50 -64.01 -44.04
CA ARG A 860 57.98 -63.29 -42.88
C ARG A 860 59.11 -62.68 -42.05
N SER A 861 58.97 -61.42 -41.66
CA SER A 861 59.86 -60.77 -40.71
C SER A 861 59.67 -61.29 -39.28
N ASP A 862 60.78 -61.57 -38.60
CA ASP A 862 60.88 -61.96 -37.18
C ASP A 862 61.21 -60.79 -36.25
N ILE A 863 61.20 -59.55 -36.77
CA ILE A 863 61.54 -58.32 -36.04
C ILE A 863 60.55 -58.03 -34.90
N LEU A 864 59.28 -58.42 -35.06
CA LEU A 864 58.22 -58.23 -34.08
C LEU A 864 57.85 -59.57 -33.44
N ILE A 865 57.76 -59.60 -32.11
CA ILE A 865 57.32 -60.76 -31.35
C ILE A 865 55.81 -60.69 -31.17
N ALA A 866 55.09 -61.69 -31.69
CA ALA A 866 53.64 -61.77 -31.57
C ALA A 866 53.20 -61.78 -30.10
N GLY A 867 52.24 -60.92 -29.75
CA GLY A 867 51.72 -60.78 -28.38
C GLY A 867 52.50 -59.80 -27.49
N SER A 868 53.62 -59.25 -27.96
CA SER A 868 54.39 -58.24 -27.23
C SER A 868 53.89 -56.82 -27.50
N SER A 869 54.03 -55.93 -26.52
CA SER A 869 53.77 -54.49 -26.66
C SER A 869 55.06 -53.74 -26.94
N TYR A 870 55.02 -52.84 -27.93
CA TYR A 870 56.16 -52.01 -28.32
C TYR A 870 55.83 -50.52 -28.12
N SER A 871 56.81 -49.77 -27.63
CA SER A 871 56.81 -48.31 -27.66
C SER A 871 57.54 -47.84 -28.90
N ILE A 872 56.92 -46.95 -29.68
CA ILE A 872 57.45 -46.48 -30.97
C ILE A 872 57.56 -44.95 -30.94
N ARG A 873 58.63 -44.42 -31.51
CA ARG A 873 58.82 -42.97 -31.68
C ARG A 873 59.47 -42.63 -33.01
N VAL A 874 59.17 -41.43 -33.53
CA VAL A 874 59.69 -40.91 -34.80
C VAL A 874 60.56 -39.68 -34.54
N THR A 875 61.74 -39.63 -35.15
CA THR A 875 62.71 -38.54 -35.02
C THR A 875 63.08 -37.99 -36.39
N ALA A 876 63.08 -36.67 -36.55
CA ALA A 876 63.47 -36.00 -37.80
C ALA A 876 64.95 -35.54 -37.75
N PHE A 877 65.63 -35.56 -38.91
CA PHE A 877 67.02 -35.15 -39.05
C PHE A 877 67.19 -34.12 -40.16
N ASN A 878 68.07 -33.14 -39.94
CA ASN A 878 68.60 -32.27 -40.98
C ASN A 878 70.14 -32.21 -40.88
N ALA A 879 70.78 -31.34 -41.67
CA ALA A 879 72.24 -31.20 -41.65
C ALA A 879 72.84 -30.69 -40.32
N LYS A 880 72.03 -30.24 -39.35
CA LYS A 880 72.47 -29.90 -37.97
C LYS A 880 72.36 -31.08 -37.00
N GLY A 881 71.63 -32.14 -37.35
CA GLY A 881 71.44 -33.33 -36.52
C GLY A 881 69.97 -33.67 -36.28
N SER A 882 69.73 -34.46 -35.23
CA SER A 882 68.42 -34.96 -34.84
C SER A 882 67.60 -33.93 -34.06
N GLY A 883 66.31 -33.87 -34.35
CA GLY A 883 65.31 -33.22 -33.52
C GLY A 883 64.91 -34.04 -32.29
N ALA A 884 63.95 -33.54 -31.52
CA ALA A 884 63.33 -34.30 -30.43
C ALA A 884 62.44 -35.42 -31.00
N PRO A 885 62.42 -36.61 -30.39
CA PRO A 885 61.54 -37.70 -30.82
C PRO A 885 60.07 -37.40 -30.52
N ARG A 886 59.17 -37.92 -31.37
CA ARG A 886 57.72 -37.94 -31.16
C ARG A 886 57.25 -39.38 -30.91
N PRO A 887 56.83 -39.74 -29.69
CA PRO A 887 56.17 -41.02 -29.43
C PRO A 887 54.88 -41.14 -30.26
N THR A 888 54.61 -42.34 -30.76
CA THR A 888 53.38 -42.64 -31.49
C THR A 888 52.21 -42.82 -30.55
N VAL A 889 51.01 -42.45 -31.00
CA VAL A 889 49.76 -42.85 -30.35
C VAL A 889 49.23 -44.12 -31.03
N PRO A 890 48.91 -45.20 -30.28
CA PRO A 890 48.27 -46.38 -30.87
C PRO A 890 46.90 -46.02 -31.43
N ILE A 891 46.56 -46.56 -32.61
CA ILE A 891 45.22 -46.45 -33.23
C ILE A 891 44.57 -47.82 -33.33
#